data_AF-A0A660CMM9-F1
#
_entry.id   AF-A0A660CMM9-F1
#
_cell.length_a   1.000
_cell.length_b   1.000
_cell.length_c   1.000
_cell.angle_alpha   90.00
_cell.angle_beta   90.00
_cell.angle_gamma   90.00
#
_symmetry.space_group_name_H-M   'P 1'
#
loop_
_entity.id
_entity.type
_entity.pdbx_description
1 polymer ?
#
loop_
_entity_poly.entity_id
_entity_poly.type
_entity_poly.pdbx_seq_one_letter_code
_entity_poly.pdbx_strand_id
1 'polypeptide(L)'
;MSYQVALSFEDGVTRFIECDPDQTVADASYRQRINIPLDCRDGACGTCKAFCESGDYDGGTYIDDALTDDEAASGYVLPCSMTPKSDLVLQIATTSEVAKTQAGEFTATITALDRLSPTTVALTIDTPQRADLAFLPGQYVNIAVPGTDETRSYSFSNGPDEKSLTFLMKLSPGGVMSDYLTDRAAVGDELTFTGPHGSFFLRETDRPVLLLAGGTGLAPILSILRTMVATGSRRPVHLVYGVSTDDDVVELDTIAKLATELPQLTWDYVVSDPASTAPNTGYVMSPIRDEHLHGGDVAVYLCGPPPMVEAVRTHFAERGIEPTGIYYEKFALAAAPGTEADSAAEPEDAPQPDTPSEDTVDTMQETAFGAVSPASRDRQQLLELTSVAAGEGRELAGQPMFAATTAAPVGPGAARDGNNSRVQRDYGALGSTRAGVDEVDTLRSVAGQGIWPAGTGTTRALDAGEDLVPAGAARAIAGQEMLTENTGIRPLGGPAPAPAKHESEPQSEPNAVQPNQGAAAGVTATPDGYEIGEQHPSIYKSDAVFDARQALELGAVEITIGRLSSQQLAGFRLLAEATVPYVDGDRFVDAAAYTEANAAFHDYLFTLTGNEHLLHAYRALGVKGHMDETLREATWCDPRCTQDHLDIVSAFEAGDRKAARALVAEHAERSKATTRRAMKEAREATRPAFVSPGRFAGKVVVVTGSAQGIGERAARRIGAEGGALVLADRSDLVQGVADDVTSEGGRARAVLADLETYEGAQAVIDEALEVFGRIDVLINNVGGAMWFKPYTEFTADQIQAEINRSLMTTLWSCRAALPALVRQGSGTIVNVSSVATRGIHRIPYSAAKGGINAITESLAMEYAGSGIRVVATAPGGTDAPPRRIPRGGDAPQTEQEKAWFQAHIDQTVESSLMKRYGTLDEQAAVIAFLASDEAAYVTGTVVPVGGGDQG
;
A
#
# COMPACT_ATOMS: atom_id res chain seq x y z
N MET A 1 27.25 -19.77 -23.14
CA MET A 1 28.43 -19.90 -22.26
C MET A 1 27.89 -19.82 -20.86
N SER A 2 28.20 -20.78 -20.01
CA SER A 2 27.87 -20.78 -18.59
C SER A 2 28.89 -19.95 -17.81
N TYR A 3 28.47 -19.40 -16.67
CA TYR A 3 29.31 -18.67 -15.73
C TYR A 3 29.56 -19.51 -14.48
N GLN A 4 30.72 -19.31 -13.85
CA GLN A 4 31.05 -19.91 -12.56
C GLN A 4 30.60 -18.98 -11.44
N VAL A 5 29.79 -19.49 -10.51
CA VAL A 5 29.35 -18.76 -9.32
C VAL A 5 29.93 -19.45 -8.09
N ALA A 6 30.77 -18.73 -7.34
CA ALA A 6 31.28 -19.17 -6.06
C ALA A 6 30.30 -18.77 -4.95
N LEU A 7 29.78 -19.75 -4.22
CA LEU A 7 28.91 -19.60 -3.05
C LEU A 7 29.76 -19.82 -1.79
N SER A 8 30.09 -18.74 -1.09
CA SER A 8 30.82 -18.76 0.18
C SER A 8 29.82 -18.77 1.34
N PHE A 9 29.91 -19.78 2.20
CA PHE A 9 29.00 -20.00 3.33
C PHE A 9 29.61 -19.51 4.65
N GLU A 10 28.77 -19.31 5.67
CA GLU A 10 29.18 -18.79 7.00
C GLU A 10 30.20 -19.71 7.71
N ASP A 11 30.18 -21.02 7.42
CA ASP A 11 31.14 -22.01 7.94
C ASP A 11 32.53 -21.96 7.26
N GLY A 12 32.76 -20.97 6.40
CA GLY A 12 34.01 -20.77 5.67
C GLY A 12 34.20 -21.70 4.47
N VAL A 13 33.21 -22.55 4.15
CA VAL A 13 33.24 -23.42 2.97
C VAL A 13 32.81 -22.63 1.75
N THR A 14 33.51 -22.80 0.63
CA THR A 14 33.08 -22.26 -0.67
C THR A 14 32.72 -23.40 -1.62
N ARG A 15 31.58 -23.27 -2.30
CA ARG A 15 31.14 -24.20 -3.35
C ARG A 15 31.04 -23.47 -4.68
N PHE A 16 31.38 -24.16 -5.76
CA PHE A 16 31.25 -23.61 -7.11
C PHE A 16 30.06 -24.26 -7.79
N ILE A 17 29.23 -23.44 -8.41
CA ILE A 17 28.11 -23.87 -9.24
C ILE A 17 28.25 -23.30 -10.64
N GLU A 18 27.79 -24.06 -11.63
CA GLU A 18 27.70 -23.61 -13.02
C GLU A 18 26.29 -23.04 -13.30
N CYS A 19 26.21 -21.78 -13.73
CA CYS A 19 24.96 -21.05 -13.94
C CYS A 19 24.87 -20.56 -15.39
N ASP A 20 23.75 -20.87 -16.05
CA ASP A 20 23.51 -20.44 -17.43
C ASP A 20 23.07 -18.95 -17.46
N PRO A 21 23.35 -18.18 -18.55
CA PRO A 21 23.04 -16.74 -18.61
C PRO A 21 21.55 -16.39 -18.46
N ASP A 22 20.67 -17.33 -18.81
CA ASP A 22 19.21 -17.24 -18.74
C ASP A 22 18.64 -17.94 -17.48
N GLN A 23 19.50 -18.38 -16.57
CA GLN A 23 19.13 -19.07 -15.34
C GLN A 23 19.42 -18.19 -14.12
N THR A 24 18.53 -18.23 -13.12
CA THR A 24 18.78 -17.56 -11.84
C THR A 24 19.86 -18.29 -11.04
N VAL A 25 20.59 -17.57 -10.19
CA VAL A 25 21.61 -18.18 -9.34
C VAL A 25 20.98 -19.20 -8.37
N ALA A 26 19.79 -18.91 -7.84
CA ALA A 26 19.05 -19.84 -6.98
C ALA A 26 18.69 -21.14 -7.72
N ASP A 27 18.17 -21.08 -8.94
CA ASP A 27 17.84 -22.28 -9.71
C ASP A 27 19.10 -23.08 -10.07
N ALA A 28 20.19 -22.41 -10.42
CA ALA A 28 21.48 -23.07 -10.67
C ALA A 28 22.01 -23.79 -9.42
N SER A 29 21.85 -23.17 -8.25
CA SER A 29 22.24 -23.72 -6.96
C SER A 29 21.41 -24.96 -6.60
N TYR A 30 20.09 -24.86 -6.70
CA TYR A 30 19.18 -25.98 -6.41
C TYR A 30 19.34 -27.13 -7.40
N ARG A 31 19.55 -26.85 -8.70
CA ARG A 31 19.86 -27.86 -9.72
C ARG A 31 21.08 -28.69 -9.35
N GLN A 32 22.06 -28.07 -8.68
CA GLN A 32 23.30 -28.70 -8.24
C GLN A 32 23.26 -29.19 -6.80
N ARG A 33 22.06 -29.27 -6.20
CA ARG A 33 21.80 -29.75 -4.84
C ARG A 33 22.52 -28.96 -3.76
N ILE A 34 22.60 -27.65 -3.98
CA ILE A 34 23.04 -26.66 -3.00
C ILE A 34 21.83 -25.77 -2.73
N ASN A 35 21.08 -26.09 -1.69
CA ASN A 35 19.85 -25.43 -1.28
C ASN A 35 20.20 -24.19 -0.44
N ILE A 36 20.67 -23.14 -1.10
CA ILE A 36 20.81 -21.82 -0.45
C ILE A 36 19.45 -21.36 0.11
N PRO A 37 19.41 -20.48 1.12
CA PRO A 37 18.15 -20.00 1.68
C PRO A 37 17.23 -19.49 0.57
N LEU A 38 16.02 -20.03 0.49
CA LEU A 38 15.08 -19.73 -0.58
C LEU A 38 13.69 -20.13 -0.14
N ASP A 39 12.72 -19.27 -0.44
CA ASP A 39 11.31 -19.51 -0.13
C ASP A 39 10.42 -19.14 -1.32
N CYS A 40 10.05 -17.86 -1.47
CA CYS A 40 9.12 -17.38 -2.51
C CYS A 40 9.56 -17.55 -3.99
N ARG A 41 10.88 -17.60 -4.26
CA ARG A 41 11.50 -17.61 -5.60
C ARG A 41 11.15 -16.45 -6.55
N ASP A 42 10.54 -15.38 -6.09
CA ASP A 42 10.03 -14.29 -6.94
C ASP A 42 10.51 -12.88 -6.52
N GLY A 43 11.48 -12.82 -5.59
CA GLY A 43 12.01 -11.56 -5.08
C GLY A 43 11.08 -10.84 -4.12
N ALA A 44 10.14 -11.54 -3.46
CA ALA A 44 9.20 -10.94 -2.51
C ALA A 44 9.55 -11.11 -1.03
N CYS A 45 10.09 -12.26 -0.61
CA CYS A 45 10.26 -12.57 0.82
C CYS A 45 11.62 -12.15 1.43
N GLY A 46 12.62 -11.84 0.60
CA GLY A 46 13.99 -11.54 1.08
C GLY A 46 14.79 -12.73 1.65
N THR A 47 14.20 -13.92 1.86
CA THR A 47 14.87 -15.11 2.42
C THR A 47 16.17 -15.49 1.72
N CYS A 48 16.26 -15.29 0.40
CA CYS A 48 17.47 -15.62 -0.35
C CYS A 48 18.58 -14.58 -0.30
N LYS A 49 18.38 -13.44 0.37
CA LYS A 49 19.31 -12.31 0.39
C LYS A 49 20.74 -12.76 0.69
N ALA A 50 21.63 -12.39 -0.22
CA ALA A 50 23.05 -12.72 -0.21
C ALA A 50 23.85 -11.45 -0.48
N PHE A 51 25.14 -11.46 -0.20
CA PHE A 51 26.04 -10.35 -0.53
C PHE A 51 26.89 -10.72 -1.74
N CYS A 52 26.92 -9.87 -2.76
CA CYS A 52 27.73 -10.09 -3.96
C CYS A 52 29.10 -9.41 -3.80
N GLU A 53 30.14 -10.21 -3.54
CA GLU A 53 31.51 -9.70 -3.38
C GLU A 53 32.11 -9.22 -4.71
N SER A 54 31.82 -9.93 -5.81
CA SER A 54 32.35 -9.60 -7.12
C SER A 54 31.55 -10.20 -8.26
N GLY A 55 31.65 -9.56 -9.43
CA GLY A 55 31.05 -9.98 -10.68
C GLY A 55 29.86 -9.11 -11.10
N ASP A 56 29.55 -9.14 -12.40
CA ASP A 56 28.45 -8.41 -13.03
C ASP A 56 27.22 -9.31 -13.11
N TYR A 57 26.06 -8.77 -12.80
CA TYR A 57 24.78 -9.50 -12.81
C TYR A 57 23.63 -8.61 -13.29
N ASP A 58 22.52 -9.25 -13.64
CA ASP A 58 21.20 -8.64 -13.64
C ASP A 58 20.53 -8.92 -12.30
N GLY A 59 20.09 -7.89 -11.57
CA GLY A 59 19.41 -8.06 -10.28
C GLY A 59 17.99 -8.63 -10.39
N GLY A 60 17.44 -8.67 -11.62
CA GLY A 60 16.08 -9.10 -11.87
C GLY A 60 15.05 -8.14 -11.29
N THR A 61 13.86 -8.66 -10.97
CA THR A 61 12.77 -7.91 -10.34
C THR A 61 12.59 -8.39 -8.91
N TYR A 62 12.41 -7.46 -7.98
CA TYR A 62 12.14 -7.70 -6.57
C TYR A 62 11.39 -6.50 -5.98
N ILE A 63 10.79 -6.68 -4.81
CA ILE A 63 10.12 -5.60 -4.05
C ILE A 63 11.07 -5.06 -2.97
N ASP A 64 10.86 -3.81 -2.55
CA ASP A 64 11.70 -3.14 -1.55
C ASP A 64 11.71 -3.89 -0.19
N ASP A 65 10.59 -4.51 0.18
CA ASP A 65 10.51 -5.38 1.38
C ASP A 65 11.51 -6.54 1.36
N ALA A 66 11.89 -7.03 0.17
CA ALA A 66 12.81 -8.14 0.01
C ALA A 66 14.28 -7.69 -0.05
N LEU A 67 14.55 -6.57 -0.72
CA LEU A 67 15.87 -5.97 -0.86
C LEU A 67 15.69 -4.47 -1.15
N THR A 68 16.12 -3.63 -0.21
CA THR A 68 15.97 -2.17 -0.38
C THR A 68 17.00 -1.59 -1.35
N ASP A 69 16.72 -0.40 -1.88
CA ASP A 69 17.68 0.32 -2.74
C ASP A 69 19.04 0.54 -2.05
N ASP A 70 19.05 0.82 -0.74
CA ASP A 70 20.28 1.01 0.04
C ASP A 70 21.06 -0.30 0.23
N GLU A 71 20.36 -1.41 0.45
CA GLU A 71 20.97 -2.74 0.54
C GLU A 71 21.56 -3.16 -0.82
N ALA A 72 20.82 -2.94 -1.91
CA ALA A 72 21.28 -3.21 -3.27
C ALA A 72 22.51 -2.37 -3.62
N ALA A 73 22.49 -1.07 -3.30
CA ALA A 73 23.64 -0.18 -3.46
C ALA A 73 24.85 -0.59 -2.61
N SER A 74 24.59 -1.20 -1.46
CA SER A 74 25.62 -1.74 -0.57
C SER A 74 26.18 -3.10 -1.02
N GLY A 75 25.65 -3.70 -2.10
CA GLY A 75 26.14 -4.95 -2.67
C GLY A 75 25.33 -6.20 -2.30
N TYR A 76 24.19 -6.04 -1.61
CA TYR A 76 23.26 -7.16 -1.40
C TYR A 76 22.45 -7.48 -2.65
N VAL A 77 22.11 -8.76 -2.80
CA VAL A 77 21.43 -9.31 -3.97
C VAL A 77 20.41 -10.37 -3.56
N LEU A 78 19.48 -10.68 -4.47
CA LEU A 78 18.54 -11.77 -4.34
C LEU A 78 18.85 -12.86 -5.39
N PRO A 79 19.52 -13.97 -5.01
CA PRO A 79 19.80 -15.11 -5.88
C PRO A 79 18.61 -15.65 -6.68
N CYS A 80 17.38 -15.50 -6.18
CA CYS A 80 16.17 -15.95 -6.89
C CYS A 80 15.75 -15.05 -8.04
N SER A 81 16.14 -13.78 -8.03
CA SER A 81 15.87 -12.82 -9.10
C SER A 81 17.11 -12.59 -9.98
N MET A 82 18.31 -12.87 -9.46
CA MET A 82 19.54 -12.50 -10.14
C MET A 82 19.99 -13.49 -11.22
N THR A 83 20.44 -12.99 -12.37
CA THR A 83 21.10 -13.77 -13.43
C THR A 83 22.52 -13.26 -13.69
N PRO A 84 23.52 -14.14 -13.87
CA PRO A 84 24.92 -13.73 -14.05
C PRO A 84 25.19 -13.11 -15.44
N LYS A 85 26.02 -12.06 -15.47
CA LYS A 85 26.64 -11.47 -16.69
C LYS A 85 28.14 -11.72 -16.75
N SER A 86 28.76 -12.12 -15.63
CA SER A 86 30.11 -12.67 -15.53
C SER A 86 30.14 -13.79 -14.48
N ASP A 87 31.32 -14.36 -14.23
CA ASP A 87 31.55 -15.15 -13.03
C ASP A 87 31.28 -14.31 -11.78
N LEU A 88 30.68 -14.92 -10.75
CA LEU A 88 30.22 -14.25 -9.52
C LEU A 88 30.83 -14.86 -8.27
N VAL A 89 30.93 -14.07 -7.20
CA VAL A 89 31.22 -14.54 -5.83
C VAL A 89 30.15 -14.01 -4.89
N LEU A 90 29.37 -14.90 -4.25
CA LEU A 90 28.29 -14.58 -3.34
C LEU A 90 28.58 -15.12 -1.93
N GLN A 91 28.38 -14.29 -0.90
CA GLN A 91 28.27 -14.73 0.48
C GLN A 91 26.83 -15.12 0.78
N ILE A 92 26.62 -16.38 1.12
CA ILE A 92 25.30 -16.95 1.44
C ILE A 92 25.15 -16.98 2.96
N ALA A 93 24.06 -16.39 3.43
CA ALA A 93 23.72 -16.32 4.86
C ALA A 93 23.16 -17.66 5.39
N THR A 94 23.93 -18.74 5.26
CA THR A 94 23.71 -20.06 5.87
C THR A 94 25.03 -20.87 5.90
N THR A 95 25.04 -22.04 6.53
CA THR A 95 26.19 -22.96 6.52
C THR A 95 26.09 -23.95 5.35
N SER A 96 27.23 -24.50 4.91
CA SER A 96 27.24 -25.46 3.80
C SER A 96 26.63 -26.82 4.14
N GLU A 97 26.44 -27.12 5.43
CA GLU A 97 25.72 -28.32 5.90
C GLU A 97 24.21 -28.15 5.75
N VAL A 98 23.67 -27.00 6.16
CA VAL A 98 22.24 -26.68 6.01
C VAL A 98 21.87 -26.51 4.54
N ALA A 99 22.75 -25.93 3.73
CA ALA A 99 22.54 -25.86 2.29
C ALA A 99 22.49 -27.24 1.59
N LYS A 100 22.72 -28.36 2.30
CA LYS A 100 22.53 -29.72 1.75
C LYS A 100 21.23 -30.36 2.23
N THR A 101 20.52 -29.78 3.19
CA THR A 101 19.25 -30.32 3.70
C THR A 101 18.12 -29.81 2.80
N GLN A 102 17.16 -30.67 2.48
CA GLN A 102 15.96 -30.31 1.74
C GLN A 102 14.77 -30.28 2.70
N ALA A 103 13.85 -29.34 2.49
CA ALA A 103 12.55 -29.43 3.14
C ALA A 103 11.90 -30.75 2.71
N GLY A 104 11.55 -31.58 3.70
CA GLY A 104 10.94 -32.89 3.52
C GLY A 104 9.51 -32.90 4.04
N GLU A 105 8.75 -33.91 3.63
CA GLU A 105 7.47 -34.24 4.25
C GLU A 105 7.70 -35.30 5.34
N PHE A 106 7.12 -35.06 6.51
CA PHE A 106 7.29 -35.87 7.70
C PHE A 106 5.94 -36.23 8.29
N THR A 107 5.87 -37.44 8.85
CA THR A 107 4.73 -37.87 9.67
C THR A 107 5.18 -37.91 11.13
N ALA A 108 4.31 -37.48 12.03
CA ALA A 108 4.57 -37.49 13.47
C ALA A 108 3.33 -37.85 14.27
N THR A 109 3.56 -38.25 15.52
CA THR A 109 2.49 -38.57 16.47
C THR A 109 2.48 -37.53 17.58
N ILE A 110 1.30 -37.04 17.96
CA ILE A 110 1.14 -36.17 19.12
C ILE A 110 1.47 -36.96 20.39
N THR A 111 2.48 -36.52 21.14
CA THR A 111 2.92 -37.15 22.38
C THR A 111 2.56 -36.36 23.63
N ALA A 112 2.38 -35.04 23.51
CA ALA A 112 1.83 -34.20 24.57
C ALA A 112 1.03 -33.01 23.99
N LEU A 113 0.02 -32.58 24.74
CA LEU A 113 -0.84 -31.45 24.42
C LEU A 113 -1.13 -30.68 25.71
N ASP A 114 -0.30 -29.69 26.02
CA ASP A 114 -0.35 -28.94 27.27
C ASP A 114 -1.05 -27.61 27.05
N ARG A 115 -2.20 -27.41 27.71
CA ARG A 115 -2.94 -26.14 27.68
C ARG A 115 -2.34 -25.19 28.71
N LEU A 116 -1.39 -24.39 28.26
CA LEU A 116 -0.65 -23.45 29.12
C LEU A 116 -1.53 -22.31 29.61
N SER A 117 -2.49 -21.88 28.79
CA SER A 117 -3.48 -20.86 29.16
C SER A 117 -4.77 -21.02 28.34
N PRO A 118 -5.83 -20.23 28.60
CA PRO A 118 -7.03 -20.23 27.76
C PRO A 118 -6.76 -19.91 26.29
N THR A 119 -5.65 -19.24 25.99
CA THR A 119 -5.31 -18.71 24.68
C THR A 119 -4.09 -19.40 24.04
N THR A 120 -3.42 -20.32 24.74
CA THR A 120 -2.16 -20.89 24.26
C THR A 120 -2.01 -22.37 24.60
N VAL A 121 -1.58 -23.16 23.61
CA VAL A 121 -1.28 -24.59 23.71
C VAL A 121 0.18 -24.86 23.34
N ALA A 122 0.86 -25.70 24.12
CA ALA A 122 2.10 -26.34 23.71
C ALA A 122 1.80 -27.72 23.13
N LEU A 123 2.18 -27.93 21.87
CA LEU A 123 2.06 -29.21 21.17
C LEU A 123 3.42 -29.89 21.12
N THR A 124 3.51 -31.14 21.54
CA THR A 124 4.70 -31.98 21.37
C THR A 124 4.39 -33.14 20.43
N ILE A 125 5.25 -33.33 19.43
CA ILE A 125 5.15 -34.42 18.46
C ILE A 125 6.48 -35.17 18.31
N ASP A 126 6.38 -36.46 18.05
CA ASP A 126 7.53 -37.32 17.75
C ASP A 126 7.42 -37.85 16.32
N THR A 127 8.48 -37.69 15.52
CA THR A 127 8.58 -38.28 14.18
C THR A 127 9.59 -39.42 14.15
N PRO A 128 9.26 -40.59 13.55
CA PRO A 128 10.23 -41.67 13.38
C PRO A 128 11.36 -41.28 12.42
N GLN A 129 11.17 -40.28 11.56
CA GLN A 129 12.17 -39.74 10.64
C GLN A 129 12.97 -38.57 11.24
N ARG A 130 13.07 -38.47 12.58
CA ARG A 130 13.73 -37.36 13.27
C ARG A 130 15.17 -37.10 12.81
N ALA A 131 15.91 -38.15 12.46
CA ALA A 131 17.29 -38.06 11.99
C ALA A 131 17.43 -37.37 10.61
N ASP A 132 16.36 -37.37 9.82
CA ASP A 132 16.33 -36.77 8.48
C ASP A 132 15.90 -35.29 8.54
N LEU A 133 15.37 -34.84 9.68
CA LEU A 133 14.95 -33.46 9.93
C LEU A 133 16.06 -32.66 10.64
N ALA A 134 16.86 -31.95 9.86
CA ALA A 134 17.86 -31.01 10.36
C ALA A 134 17.39 -29.57 10.11
N PHE A 135 17.21 -28.79 11.19
CA PHE A 135 16.72 -27.41 11.15
C PHE A 135 17.62 -26.49 11.98
N LEU A 136 17.59 -25.19 11.67
CA LEU A 136 18.27 -24.15 12.43
C LEU A 136 17.35 -23.51 13.47
N PRO A 137 17.85 -23.12 14.65
CA PRO A 137 17.01 -22.62 15.72
C PRO A 137 16.39 -21.28 15.36
N GLY A 138 15.07 -21.28 15.21
CA GLY A 138 14.26 -20.17 14.70
C GLY A 138 13.37 -20.55 13.52
N GLN A 139 13.70 -21.62 12.80
CA GLN A 139 12.93 -22.12 11.66
C GLN A 139 11.56 -22.70 12.05
N TYR A 140 10.71 -22.92 11.05
CA TYR A 140 9.34 -23.41 11.20
C TYR A 140 9.01 -24.58 10.28
N VAL A 141 7.83 -25.17 10.47
CA VAL A 141 7.23 -26.19 9.60
C VAL A 141 5.80 -25.81 9.26
N ASN A 142 5.29 -26.31 8.13
CA ASN A 142 3.87 -26.23 7.80
C ASN A 142 3.18 -27.52 8.25
N ILE A 143 2.32 -27.45 9.26
CA ILE A 143 1.56 -28.59 9.77
C ILE A 143 0.21 -28.64 9.07
N ALA A 144 -0.13 -29.79 8.49
CA ALA A 144 -1.44 -30.06 7.92
C ALA A 144 -2.50 -30.14 9.02
N VAL A 145 -3.64 -29.48 8.83
CA VAL A 145 -4.73 -29.44 9.79
C VAL A 145 -5.61 -30.69 9.61
N PRO A 146 -5.68 -31.61 10.59
CA PRO A 146 -6.38 -32.87 10.42
C PRO A 146 -7.87 -32.73 10.06
N GLY A 147 -8.25 -33.40 8.97
CA GLY A 147 -9.62 -33.37 8.42
C GLY A 147 -9.91 -32.20 7.48
N THR A 148 -8.88 -31.46 7.05
CA THR A 148 -8.98 -30.38 6.06
C THR A 148 -7.82 -30.46 5.06
N ASP A 149 -7.91 -29.72 3.95
CA ASP A 149 -6.80 -29.56 3.00
C ASP A 149 -5.87 -28.37 3.37
N GLU A 150 -6.07 -27.77 4.55
CA GLU A 150 -5.33 -26.59 4.98
C GLU A 150 -4.03 -26.94 5.71
N THR A 151 -3.03 -26.06 5.59
CA THR A 151 -1.79 -26.10 6.36
C THR A 151 -1.60 -24.81 7.14
N ARG A 152 -0.84 -24.87 8.24
CA ARG A 152 -0.48 -23.71 9.06
C ARG A 152 0.99 -23.76 9.49
N SER A 153 1.65 -22.61 9.48
CA SER A 153 3.06 -22.44 9.86
C SER A 153 3.22 -22.42 11.38
N TYR A 154 4.14 -23.21 11.91
CA TYR A 154 4.49 -23.20 13.33
C TYR A 154 6.00 -23.34 13.53
N SER A 155 6.59 -22.39 14.25
CA SER A 155 8.01 -22.38 14.61
C SER A 155 8.34 -23.42 15.67
N PHE A 156 9.49 -24.06 15.54
CA PHE A 156 10.01 -24.95 16.59
C PHE A 156 10.27 -24.15 17.88
N SER A 157 9.89 -24.72 19.03
CA SER A 157 10.24 -24.21 20.36
C SER A 157 11.30 -25.07 21.09
N ASN A 158 11.66 -26.22 20.52
CA ASN A 158 12.74 -27.10 20.98
C ASN A 158 14.09 -26.77 20.29
N GLY A 159 15.19 -27.25 20.88
CA GLY A 159 16.50 -27.20 20.24
C GLY A 159 16.67 -28.20 19.07
N PRO A 160 17.54 -27.92 18.08
CA PRO A 160 17.80 -28.78 16.91
C PRO A 160 18.29 -30.19 17.18
N ASP A 161 18.80 -30.47 18.38
CA ASP A 161 19.28 -31.81 18.79
C ASP A 161 18.28 -32.56 19.67
N GLU A 162 17.16 -31.93 20.04
CA GLU A 162 16.13 -32.55 20.88
C GLU A 162 15.31 -33.56 20.09
N LYS A 163 14.98 -34.69 20.72
CA LYS A 163 14.27 -35.80 20.04
C LYS A 163 12.85 -35.44 19.64
N SER A 164 12.12 -34.82 20.55
CA SER A 164 10.73 -34.41 20.36
C SER A 164 10.68 -32.99 19.81
N LEU A 165 9.71 -32.73 18.93
CA LEU A 165 9.46 -31.43 18.34
C LEU A 165 8.36 -30.74 19.14
N THR A 166 8.60 -29.52 19.60
CA THR A 166 7.63 -28.75 20.38
C THR A 166 7.25 -27.47 19.66
N PHE A 167 6.00 -27.05 19.82
CA PHE A 167 5.44 -25.85 19.20
C PHE A 167 4.60 -25.09 20.21
N LEU A 168 4.57 -23.76 20.11
CA LEU A 168 3.70 -22.90 20.91
C LEU A 168 2.63 -22.30 19.99
N MET A 169 1.36 -22.63 20.22
CA MET A 169 0.26 -22.34 19.31
C MET A 169 -0.78 -21.47 19.99
N LYS A 170 -1.14 -20.34 19.36
CA LYS A 170 -2.17 -19.44 19.85
C LYS A 170 -3.53 -20.03 19.49
N LEU A 171 -4.37 -20.24 20.49
CA LEU A 171 -5.77 -20.59 20.31
C LEU A 171 -6.56 -19.34 20.01
N SER A 172 -7.29 -19.40 18.90
CA SER A 172 -8.05 -18.28 18.38
C SER A 172 -9.46 -18.71 17.99
N PRO A 173 -10.50 -17.92 18.32
CA PRO A 173 -11.88 -18.28 17.97
C PRO A 173 -12.09 -18.37 16.45
N GLY A 174 -12.63 -19.50 15.97
CA GLY A 174 -12.95 -19.72 14.56
C GLY A 174 -11.79 -20.22 13.69
N GLY A 175 -10.66 -20.52 14.31
CA GLY A 175 -9.46 -20.96 13.61
C GLY A 175 -9.41 -22.45 13.34
N VAL A 176 -9.20 -22.88 12.10
CA VAL A 176 -9.27 -24.30 11.73
C VAL A 176 -8.29 -25.21 12.50
N MET A 177 -7.07 -24.74 12.79
CA MET A 177 -6.14 -25.46 13.68
C MET A 177 -6.52 -25.27 15.16
N SER A 178 -6.96 -24.07 15.56
CA SER A 178 -7.41 -23.78 16.92
C SER A 178 -8.59 -24.68 17.33
N ASP A 179 -9.56 -24.88 16.44
CA ASP A 179 -10.73 -25.74 16.60
C ASP A 179 -10.30 -27.21 16.67
N TYR A 180 -9.35 -27.65 15.82
CA TYR A 180 -8.76 -28.99 15.94
C TYR A 180 -8.12 -29.19 17.32
N LEU A 181 -7.23 -28.30 17.73
CA LEU A 181 -6.51 -28.41 19.01
C LEU A 181 -7.45 -28.27 20.23
N THR A 182 -8.54 -27.52 20.08
CA THR A 182 -9.50 -27.28 21.16
C THR A 182 -10.46 -28.45 21.32
N ASP A 183 -11.03 -28.96 20.23
CA ASP A 183 -12.19 -29.86 20.29
C ASP A 183 -11.87 -31.31 19.94
N ARG A 184 -10.83 -31.55 19.13
CA ARG A 184 -10.62 -32.86 18.47
C ARG A 184 -9.28 -33.52 18.78
N ALA A 185 -8.21 -32.74 18.98
CA ALA A 185 -6.85 -33.26 19.09
C ALA A 185 -6.66 -34.13 20.34
N ALA A 186 -6.04 -35.29 20.16
CA ALA A 186 -5.70 -36.21 21.24
C ALA A 186 -4.25 -36.70 21.15
N VAL A 187 -3.65 -37.00 22.30
CA VAL A 187 -2.37 -37.71 22.36
C VAL A 187 -2.53 -39.07 21.68
N GLY A 188 -1.65 -39.35 20.71
CA GLY A 188 -1.71 -40.51 19.82
C GLY A 188 -2.20 -40.21 18.41
N ASP A 189 -2.73 -39.01 18.14
CA ASP A 189 -3.10 -38.60 16.78
C ASP A 189 -1.88 -38.47 15.89
N GLU A 190 -2.07 -38.75 14.60
CA GLU A 190 -1.05 -38.59 13.56
C GLU A 190 -1.19 -37.22 12.88
N LEU A 191 -0.06 -36.54 12.68
CA LEU A 191 0.07 -35.27 11.98
C LEU A 191 1.09 -35.39 10.85
N THR A 192 0.83 -34.69 9.76
CA THR A 192 1.78 -34.52 8.65
C THR A 192 2.28 -33.07 8.65
N PHE A 193 3.58 -32.87 8.43
CA PHE A 193 4.14 -31.54 8.27
C PHE A 193 5.26 -31.51 7.21
N THR A 194 5.52 -30.32 6.67
CA THR A 194 6.62 -30.08 5.73
C THR A 194 7.61 -29.06 6.29
N GLY A 195 8.91 -29.29 6.09
CA GLY A 195 9.97 -28.36 6.48
C GLY A 195 11.35 -29.01 6.65
N PRO A 196 12.32 -28.28 7.24
CA PRO A 196 12.17 -26.96 7.83
C PRO A 196 12.12 -25.84 6.78
N HIS A 197 11.52 -24.72 7.18
CA HIS A 197 11.40 -23.48 6.41
C HIS A 197 11.87 -22.27 7.24
N GLY A 198 12.06 -21.13 6.59
CA GLY A 198 12.37 -19.86 7.26
C GLY A 198 13.85 -19.44 7.22
N SER A 199 14.06 -18.13 7.10
CA SER A 199 15.38 -17.46 7.17
C SER A 199 15.67 -16.84 8.54
N PHE A 200 14.70 -16.86 9.46
CA PHE A 200 14.89 -16.47 10.85
C PHE A 200 15.57 -17.60 11.63
N PHE A 201 16.86 -17.44 11.91
CA PHE A 201 17.60 -18.36 12.76
C PHE A 201 18.80 -17.70 13.42
N LEU A 202 19.28 -18.29 14.52
CA LEU A 202 20.47 -17.81 15.23
C LEU A 202 21.72 -17.81 14.33
N ARG A 203 22.31 -16.63 14.11
CA ARG A 203 23.56 -16.47 13.35
C ARG A 203 24.78 -16.85 14.17
N GLU A 204 25.74 -17.51 13.52
CA GLU A 204 27.05 -17.86 14.09
C GLU A 204 27.94 -16.62 14.22
N THR A 205 27.78 -15.90 15.33
CA THR A 205 28.54 -14.68 15.65
C THR A 205 28.83 -14.62 17.14
N ASP A 206 29.90 -13.95 17.55
CA ASP A 206 30.23 -13.73 18.97
C ASP A 206 29.58 -12.48 19.58
N ARG A 207 28.75 -11.76 18.80
CA ARG A 207 28.18 -10.47 19.21
C ARG A 207 27.05 -10.63 20.26
N PRO A 208 26.83 -9.64 21.12
CA PRO A 208 25.66 -9.59 22.00
C PRO A 208 24.34 -9.78 21.26
N VAL A 209 23.34 -10.32 21.95
CA VAL A 209 22.04 -10.68 21.36
C VAL A 209 20.90 -10.00 22.12
N LEU A 210 20.00 -9.36 21.39
CA LEU A 210 18.73 -8.87 21.91
C LEU A 210 17.59 -9.66 21.28
N LEU A 211 16.86 -10.42 22.09
CA LEU A 211 15.73 -11.26 21.67
C LEU A 211 14.43 -10.55 22.04
N LEU A 212 13.53 -10.37 21.09
CA LEU A 212 12.24 -9.71 21.27
C LEU A 212 11.14 -10.66 20.79
N ALA A 213 10.26 -11.07 21.71
CA ALA A 213 9.18 -12.02 21.44
C ALA A 213 7.81 -11.38 21.69
N GLY A 214 6.86 -11.57 20.79
CA GLY A 214 5.46 -11.15 20.94
C GLY A 214 4.50 -12.34 20.92
N GLY A 215 3.77 -12.58 22.02
CA GLY A 215 2.85 -13.72 22.12
C GLY A 215 3.53 -15.06 21.82
N THR A 216 2.98 -15.86 20.92
CA THR A 216 3.59 -17.14 20.52
C THR A 216 4.87 -16.99 19.69
N GLY A 217 5.26 -15.77 19.30
CA GLY A 217 6.61 -15.47 18.79
C GLY A 217 7.74 -15.82 19.76
N LEU A 218 7.40 -16.19 21.01
CA LEU A 218 8.31 -16.82 21.95
C LEU A 218 8.85 -18.19 21.48
N ALA A 219 8.10 -18.95 20.66
CA ALA A 219 8.53 -20.28 20.20
C ALA A 219 9.94 -20.30 19.57
N PRO A 220 10.20 -19.59 18.46
CA PRO A 220 11.52 -19.63 17.83
C PRO A 220 12.61 -19.05 18.74
N ILE A 221 12.27 -18.12 19.62
CA ILE A 221 13.18 -17.56 20.64
C ILE A 221 13.59 -18.62 21.68
N LEU A 222 12.68 -19.48 22.12
CA LEU A 222 13.02 -20.62 22.98
C LEU A 222 13.95 -21.62 22.28
N SER A 223 13.74 -21.88 20.99
CA SER A 223 14.65 -22.72 20.20
C SER A 223 16.06 -22.13 20.13
N ILE A 224 16.17 -20.81 19.93
CA ILE A 224 17.44 -20.08 19.97
C ILE A 224 18.11 -20.22 21.34
N LEU A 225 17.40 -19.92 22.43
CA LEU A 225 17.96 -19.99 23.79
C LEU A 225 18.42 -21.41 24.18
N ARG A 226 17.63 -22.43 23.85
CA ARG A 226 18.00 -23.85 24.06
C ARG A 226 19.27 -24.22 23.31
N THR A 227 19.43 -23.72 22.09
CA THR A 227 20.66 -23.94 21.30
C THR A 227 21.85 -23.21 21.91
N MET A 228 21.67 -21.99 22.42
CA MET A 228 22.72 -21.25 23.12
C MET A 228 23.18 -21.97 24.39
N VAL A 229 22.25 -22.58 25.13
CA VAL A 229 22.57 -23.46 26.27
C VAL A 229 23.35 -24.69 25.81
N ALA A 230 22.85 -25.43 24.82
CA ALA A 230 23.45 -26.67 24.33
C ALA A 230 24.88 -26.48 23.79
N THR A 231 25.12 -25.34 23.13
CA THR A 231 26.44 -24.98 22.58
C THR A 231 27.37 -24.32 23.61
N GLY A 232 26.89 -24.04 24.83
CA GLY A 232 27.66 -23.37 25.86
C GLY A 232 28.06 -21.94 25.46
N SER A 233 27.15 -21.23 24.77
CA SER A 233 27.37 -19.86 24.31
C SER A 233 27.80 -18.95 25.46
N ARG A 234 28.68 -17.99 25.17
CA ARG A 234 29.14 -16.96 26.12
C ARG A 234 28.66 -15.56 25.76
N ARG A 235 27.83 -15.45 24.73
CA ARG A 235 27.31 -14.17 24.22
C ARG A 235 26.41 -13.55 25.29
N PRO A 236 26.60 -12.27 25.65
CA PRO A 236 25.60 -11.53 26.41
C PRO A 236 24.26 -11.60 25.69
N VAL A 237 23.19 -11.93 26.40
CA VAL A 237 21.85 -12.04 25.80
C VAL A 237 20.80 -11.43 26.71
N HIS A 238 19.92 -10.63 26.12
CA HIS A 238 18.77 -10.06 26.78
C HIS A 238 17.49 -10.45 26.04
N LEU A 239 16.50 -10.98 26.75
CA LEU A 239 15.17 -11.29 26.21
C LEU A 239 14.14 -10.29 26.73
N VAL A 240 13.32 -9.73 25.84
CA VAL A 240 12.05 -9.10 26.22
C VAL A 240 10.89 -9.91 25.64
N TYR A 241 10.04 -10.43 26.52
CA TYR A 241 8.82 -11.15 26.14
C TYR A 241 7.57 -10.30 26.36
N GLY A 242 6.89 -9.90 25.29
CA GLY A 242 5.68 -9.08 25.33
C GLY A 242 4.42 -9.86 25.01
N VAL A 243 3.35 -9.58 25.76
CA VAL A 243 2.03 -10.16 25.52
C VAL A 243 0.92 -9.15 25.71
N SER A 244 -0.27 -9.45 25.19
CA SER A 244 -1.41 -8.54 25.24
C SER A 244 -2.03 -8.47 26.64
N THR A 245 -2.37 -9.64 27.21
CA THR A 245 -3.04 -9.78 28.51
C THR A 245 -2.30 -10.77 29.42
N ASP A 246 -2.68 -10.82 30.71
CA ASP A 246 -2.08 -11.76 31.66
C ASP A 246 -2.32 -13.24 31.29
N ASP A 247 -3.43 -13.54 30.60
CA ASP A 247 -3.75 -14.89 30.11
C ASP A 247 -2.79 -15.38 29.01
N ASP A 248 -2.04 -14.46 28.39
CA ASP A 248 -1.09 -14.79 27.32
C ASP A 248 0.33 -15.03 27.86
N VAL A 249 0.55 -14.78 29.15
CA VAL A 249 1.85 -15.02 29.81
C VAL A 249 2.05 -16.52 30.01
N VAL A 250 2.93 -17.11 29.21
CA VAL A 250 3.27 -18.54 29.25
C VAL A 250 4.78 -18.75 29.28
N GLU A 251 5.22 -19.97 29.61
CA GLU A 251 6.63 -20.41 29.55
C GLU A 251 7.63 -19.62 30.43
N LEU A 252 7.17 -18.82 31.41
CA LEU A 252 8.05 -18.07 32.31
C LEU A 252 9.01 -18.99 33.11
N ASP A 253 8.52 -20.14 33.56
CA ASP A 253 9.34 -21.13 34.26
C ASP A 253 10.44 -21.72 33.36
N THR A 254 10.13 -21.91 32.08
CA THR A 254 11.11 -22.36 31.08
C THR A 254 12.17 -21.30 30.84
N ILE A 255 11.78 -20.03 30.69
CA ILE A 255 12.72 -18.91 30.55
C ILE A 255 13.61 -18.80 31.79
N ALA A 256 13.02 -18.89 32.99
CA ALA A 256 13.76 -18.85 34.24
C ALA A 256 14.77 -20.00 34.34
N LYS A 257 14.38 -21.22 33.96
CA LYS A 257 15.28 -22.37 33.89
C LYS A 257 16.42 -22.15 32.90
N LEU A 258 16.13 -21.68 31.69
CA LEU A 258 17.16 -21.37 30.68
C LEU A 258 18.13 -20.30 31.19
N ALA A 259 17.65 -19.31 31.96
CA ALA A 259 18.52 -18.30 32.57
C ALA A 259 19.44 -18.87 33.67
N THR A 260 19.05 -19.96 34.35
CA THR A 260 19.97 -20.67 35.26
C THR A 260 21.05 -21.45 34.53
N GLU A 261 20.75 -21.97 33.32
CA GLU A 261 21.68 -22.74 32.50
C GLU A 261 22.55 -21.85 31.61
N LEU A 262 22.11 -20.61 31.32
CA LEU A 262 22.80 -19.59 30.55
C LEU A 262 23.01 -18.34 31.43
N PRO A 263 24.06 -18.28 32.28
CA PRO A 263 24.19 -17.26 33.33
C PRO A 263 24.25 -15.80 32.84
N GLN A 264 24.54 -15.59 31.56
CA GLN A 264 24.56 -14.27 30.93
C GLN A 264 23.23 -13.89 30.26
N LEU A 265 22.19 -14.74 30.35
CA LEU A 265 20.83 -14.40 29.96
C LEU A 265 20.18 -13.55 31.04
N THR A 266 19.80 -12.35 30.63
CA THR A 266 18.86 -11.51 31.38
C THR A 266 17.54 -11.47 30.62
N TRP A 267 16.42 -11.31 31.33
CA TRP A 267 15.13 -11.27 30.67
C TRP A 267 14.13 -10.43 31.44
N ASP A 268 13.24 -9.82 30.68
CA ASP A 268 12.07 -9.08 31.14
C ASP A 268 10.84 -9.61 30.41
N TYR A 269 9.69 -9.56 31.05
CA TYR A 269 8.41 -9.70 30.35
C TYR A 269 7.55 -8.46 30.58
N VAL A 270 6.68 -8.16 29.62
CA VAL A 270 5.85 -6.97 29.60
C VAL A 270 4.44 -7.32 29.12
N VAL A 271 3.44 -6.75 29.79
CA VAL A 271 2.02 -6.92 29.41
C VAL A 271 1.46 -5.58 28.98
N SER A 272 0.80 -5.54 27.82
CA SER A 272 0.29 -4.28 27.27
C SER A 272 -0.99 -3.80 27.92
N ASP A 273 -1.79 -4.71 28.50
CA ASP A 273 -3.00 -4.37 29.23
C ASP A 273 -2.67 -3.46 30.43
N PRO A 274 -3.18 -2.21 30.48
CA PRO A 274 -2.94 -1.31 31.59
C PRO A 274 -3.53 -1.80 32.92
N ALA A 275 -4.44 -2.78 32.89
CA ALA A 275 -4.99 -3.42 34.08
C ALA A 275 -4.10 -4.56 34.63
N SER A 276 -3.03 -4.94 33.92
CA SER A 276 -2.13 -6.02 34.32
C SER A 276 -1.39 -5.69 35.62
N THR A 277 -1.06 -6.76 36.36
CA THR A 277 -0.21 -6.69 37.55
C THR A 277 1.25 -7.08 37.27
N ALA A 278 1.62 -7.22 36.00
CA ALA A 278 2.97 -7.60 35.59
C ALA A 278 4.04 -6.57 36.06
N PRO A 279 5.28 -7.01 36.33
CA PRO A 279 6.38 -6.14 36.74
C PRO A 279 6.67 -5.00 35.76
N ASN A 280 6.50 -5.25 34.46
CA ASN A 280 6.57 -4.23 33.42
C ASN A 280 5.23 -4.18 32.67
N THR A 281 4.71 -2.98 32.44
CA THR A 281 3.55 -2.74 31.59
C THR A 281 3.96 -1.91 30.37
N GLY A 282 3.28 -2.12 29.23
CA GLY A 282 3.59 -1.47 27.95
C GLY A 282 3.93 -2.45 26.84
N TYR A 283 4.92 -2.14 26.00
CA TYR A 283 5.29 -2.94 24.83
C TYR A 283 6.73 -3.45 24.96
N VAL A 284 7.17 -4.38 24.09
CA VAL A 284 8.53 -4.96 24.18
C VAL A 284 9.69 -3.97 24.11
N MET A 285 9.46 -2.73 23.66
CA MET A 285 10.48 -1.68 23.67
C MET A 285 10.63 -1.03 25.05
N SER A 286 9.60 -1.10 25.90
CA SER A 286 9.53 -0.42 27.18
C SER A 286 10.64 -0.83 28.17
N PRO A 287 10.98 -2.12 28.35
CA PRO A 287 12.06 -2.50 29.26
C PRO A 287 13.47 -2.47 28.63
N ILE A 288 13.61 -2.08 27.35
CA ILE A 288 14.93 -2.03 26.70
C ILE A 288 15.75 -0.86 27.27
N ARG A 289 16.89 -1.19 27.87
CA ARG A 289 17.86 -0.24 28.44
C ARG A 289 19.08 -0.09 27.53
N ASP A 290 19.81 1.02 27.66
CA ASP A 290 21.00 1.30 26.84
C ASP A 290 22.09 0.24 26.95
N GLU A 291 22.18 -0.45 28.09
CA GLU A 291 23.10 -1.56 28.30
C GLU A 291 22.78 -2.78 27.42
N HIS A 292 21.49 -3.01 27.09
CA HIS A 292 21.07 -4.10 26.20
C HIS A 292 21.41 -3.82 24.74
N LEU A 293 21.67 -2.55 24.40
CA LEU A 293 21.92 -2.09 23.04
C LEU A 293 23.39 -2.12 22.66
N HIS A 294 24.30 -2.24 23.64
CA HIS A 294 25.74 -2.31 23.42
C HIS A 294 26.29 -1.21 22.48
N GLY A 295 25.69 -0.01 22.52
CA GLY A 295 26.07 1.10 21.64
C GLY A 295 25.88 0.83 20.14
N GLY A 296 24.98 -0.09 19.76
CA GLY A 296 24.72 -0.52 18.38
C GLY A 296 25.40 -1.84 17.99
N ASP A 297 26.38 -2.32 18.76
CA ASP A 297 27.02 -3.62 18.53
C ASP A 297 26.21 -4.77 19.13
N VAL A 298 24.99 -4.95 18.62
CA VAL A 298 24.05 -5.99 19.04
C VAL A 298 23.35 -6.59 17.81
N ALA A 299 23.13 -7.91 17.85
CA ALA A 299 22.27 -8.61 16.90
C ALA A 299 20.86 -8.75 17.50
N VAL A 300 19.87 -8.17 16.83
CA VAL A 300 18.47 -8.18 17.27
C VAL A 300 17.71 -9.30 16.56
N TYR A 301 17.03 -10.14 17.31
CA TYR A 301 16.12 -11.18 16.79
C TYR A 301 14.73 -10.90 17.30
N LEU A 302 13.78 -10.72 16.38
CA LEU A 302 12.47 -10.18 16.65
C LEU A 302 11.39 -11.07 16.05
N CYS A 303 10.56 -11.71 16.88
CA CYS A 303 9.49 -12.57 16.39
C CYS A 303 8.16 -12.22 17.06
N GLY A 304 7.11 -12.05 16.26
CA GLY A 304 5.77 -11.73 16.77
C GLY A 304 4.84 -11.19 15.68
N PRO A 305 3.69 -10.62 16.06
CA PRO A 305 2.72 -10.11 15.10
C PRO A 305 3.29 -8.92 14.30
N PRO A 306 2.92 -8.74 13.01
CA PRO A 306 3.47 -7.69 12.15
C PRO A 306 3.48 -6.27 12.75
N PRO A 307 2.43 -5.82 13.47
CA PRO A 307 2.46 -4.50 14.11
C PRO A 307 3.58 -4.34 15.15
N MET A 308 3.90 -5.39 15.90
CA MET A 308 5.01 -5.36 16.86
C MET A 308 6.35 -5.26 16.12
N VAL A 309 6.53 -6.02 15.04
CA VAL A 309 7.78 -6.03 14.28
C VAL A 309 8.10 -4.63 13.75
N GLU A 310 7.11 -3.96 13.16
CA GLU A 310 7.27 -2.60 12.64
C GLU A 310 7.47 -1.55 13.76
N ALA A 311 6.78 -1.70 14.89
CA ALA A 311 6.97 -0.80 16.03
C ALA A 311 8.41 -0.84 16.58
N VAL A 312 9.01 -2.03 16.67
CA VAL A 312 10.41 -2.20 17.11
C VAL A 312 11.38 -1.58 16.11
N ARG A 313 11.18 -1.81 14.80
CA ARG A 313 12.04 -1.21 13.76
C ARG A 313 11.98 0.31 13.80
N THR A 314 10.78 0.86 13.93
CA THR A 314 10.56 2.31 14.09
C THR A 314 11.26 2.84 15.34
N HIS A 315 11.17 2.13 16.48
CA HIS A 315 11.82 2.52 17.71
C HIS A 315 13.35 2.62 17.59
N PHE A 316 14.00 1.68 16.89
CA PHE A 316 15.45 1.77 16.65
C PHE A 316 15.81 2.96 15.76
N ALA A 317 15.05 3.16 14.67
CA ALA A 317 15.26 4.27 13.74
C ALA A 317 15.10 5.64 14.42
N GLU A 318 14.05 5.84 15.22
CA GLU A 318 13.81 7.09 15.95
C GLU A 318 14.91 7.42 16.97
N ARG A 319 15.54 6.39 17.53
CA ARG A 319 16.66 6.54 18.46
C ARG A 319 18.01 6.70 17.77
N GLY A 320 18.05 6.63 16.44
CA GLY A 320 19.29 6.66 15.66
C GLY A 320 20.23 5.50 15.99
N ILE A 321 19.68 4.36 16.38
CA ILE A 321 20.44 3.15 16.69
C ILE A 321 20.42 2.28 15.45
N GLU A 322 21.60 1.95 14.93
CA GLU A 322 21.78 0.94 13.89
C GLU A 322 22.39 -0.31 14.54
N PRO A 323 21.58 -1.33 14.90
CA PRO A 323 22.10 -2.61 15.31
C PRO A 323 22.94 -3.22 14.20
N THR A 324 23.88 -4.08 14.57
CA THR A 324 24.71 -4.79 13.58
C THR A 324 23.87 -5.66 12.63
N GLY A 325 22.77 -6.21 13.15
CA GLY A 325 21.81 -6.96 12.36
C GLY A 325 20.47 -6.99 13.05
N ILE A 326 19.39 -6.84 12.27
CA ILE A 326 18.02 -7.03 12.73
C ILE A 326 17.43 -8.19 11.91
N TYR A 327 17.18 -9.30 12.57
CA TYR A 327 16.54 -10.48 12.01
C TYR A 327 15.12 -10.53 12.56
N TYR A 328 14.12 -10.77 11.71
CA TYR A 328 12.75 -10.83 12.18
C TYR A 328 11.93 -11.92 11.49
N GLU A 329 10.90 -12.35 12.19
CA GLU A 329 9.86 -13.27 11.71
C GLU A 329 8.50 -12.69 12.09
N LYS A 330 7.57 -12.62 11.13
CA LYS A 330 6.28 -11.96 11.30
C LYS A 330 5.18 -13.01 11.32
N PHE A 331 4.34 -12.99 12.35
CA PHE A 331 3.19 -13.90 12.43
C PHE A 331 1.89 -13.28 11.91
N ALA A 332 1.59 -13.39 10.62
CA ALA A 332 0.41 -12.82 9.97
C ALA A 332 -0.91 -13.57 10.29
N LEU A 333 -2.08 -12.98 10.00
CA LEU A 333 -3.39 -13.58 10.28
C LEU A 333 -4.04 -14.09 8.97
N ALA A 334 -4.84 -15.15 9.05
CA ALA A 334 -5.68 -15.65 7.96
C ALA A 334 -7.00 -14.87 7.94
N ALA A 335 -7.44 -14.49 6.74
CA ALA A 335 -8.75 -13.86 6.58
C ALA A 335 -9.86 -14.91 6.79
N ALA A 336 -10.88 -14.57 7.57
CA ALA A 336 -12.08 -15.40 7.67
C ALA A 336 -12.79 -15.45 6.29
N PRO A 337 -13.28 -16.63 5.86
CA PRO A 337 -14.22 -16.67 4.75
C PRO A 337 -15.46 -15.85 5.12
N GLY A 338 -15.81 -14.89 4.27
CA GLY A 338 -16.97 -14.05 4.48
C GLY A 338 -18.20 -14.91 4.73
N THR A 339 -18.89 -14.68 5.84
CA THR A 339 -20.28 -15.10 6.02
C THR A 339 -21.08 -14.47 4.89
N GLU A 340 -21.40 -15.26 3.87
CA GLU A 340 -22.52 -14.98 2.98
C GLU A 340 -23.73 -14.69 3.87
N ALA A 341 -24.29 -13.49 3.68
CA ALA A 341 -25.63 -13.21 4.16
C ALA A 341 -26.55 -14.20 3.44
N ASP A 342 -26.92 -15.26 4.16
CA ASP A 342 -27.85 -16.29 3.74
C ASP A 342 -29.12 -15.60 3.24
N SER A 343 -29.34 -15.64 1.92
CA SER A 343 -30.60 -15.19 1.33
C SER A 343 -31.67 -16.20 1.72
N ALA A 344 -32.27 -15.98 2.89
CA ALA A 344 -33.41 -16.76 3.34
C ALA A 344 -34.54 -16.60 2.32
N ALA A 345 -34.79 -17.69 1.58
CA ALA A 345 -35.96 -17.88 0.76
C ALA A 345 -37.23 -17.67 1.61
N GLU A 346 -38.09 -16.77 1.19
CA GLU A 346 -39.44 -16.65 1.74
C GLU A 346 -40.23 -17.94 1.45
N PRO A 347 -40.94 -18.53 2.43
CA PRO A 347 -41.79 -19.68 2.19
C PRO A 347 -43.06 -19.27 1.44
N GLU A 348 -43.37 -20.00 0.37
CA GLU A 348 -44.70 -20.08 -0.22
C GLU A 348 -45.74 -20.44 0.85
N ASP A 349 -46.76 -19.60 1.04
CA ASP A 349 -47.98 -19.97 1.76
C ASP A 349 -49.14 -20.07 0.76
N ALA A 350 -49.77 -21.23 0.76
CA ALA A 350 -50.83 -21.66 -0.16
C ALA A 350 -52.23 -21.34 0.44
N PRO A 351 -53.35 -21.63 -0.25
CA PRO A 351 -54.36 -20.64 -0.59
C PRO A 351 -55.62 -20.70 0.30
N GLN A 352 -56.37 -19.60 0.35
CA GLN A 352 -57.79 -19.61 0.76
C GLN A 352 -58.70 -18.96 -0.29
N PRO A 353 -59.98 -19.38 -0.38
CA PRO A 353 -60.65 -19.61 -1.67
C PRO A 353 -61.73 -18.59 -2.05
N ASP A 354 -61.92 -18.43 -3.38
CA ASP A 354 -63.16 -18.28 -4.18
C ASP A 354 -64.37 -17.60 -3.52
N THR A 355 -64.97 -16.49 -4.02
CA THR A 355 -65.73 -16.30 -5.30
C THR A 355 -66.59 -15.00 -5.18
N PRO A 356 -67.34 -14.48 -6.18
CA PRO A 356 -66.96 -13.96 -7.50
C PRO A 356 -67.73 -12.64 -7.90
N SER A 357 -67.70 -12.29 -9.19
CA SER A 357 -68.57 -11.34 -9.96
C SER A 357 -68.15 -9.87 -9.98
N GLU A 358 -67.65 -9.30 -11.09
CA GLU A 358 -68.24 -8.97 -12.42
C GLU A 358 -68.71 -7.50 -12.52
N ASP A 359 -68.11 -6.80 -13.49
CA ASP A 359 -68.55 -5.64 -14.28
C ASP A 359 -69.47 -4.57 -13.66
N THR A 360 -69.06 -3.29 -13.76
CA THR A 360 -69.82 -2.29 -14.53
C THR A 360 -69.07 -0.96 -14.70
N VAL A 361 -69.39 -0.33 -15.83
CA VAL A 361 -68.91 0.94 -16.36
C VAL A 361 -69.62 2.12 -15.68
N ASP A 362 -68.93 3.27 -15.65
CA ASP A 362 -69.45 4.62 -15.93
C ASP A 362 -69.44 5.70 -14.81
N THR A 363 -68.81 6.81 -15.20
CA THR A 363 -68.98 8.25 -14.88
C THR A 363 -69.34 8.82 -13.48
N MET A 364 -68.57 9.89 -13.17
CA MET A 364 -68.92 11.16 -12.50
C MET A 364 -69.52 11.13 -11.08
N GLN A 365 -68.78 11.64 -10.08
CA GLN A 365 -69.03 12.97 -9.48
C GLN A 365 -68.08 13.29 -8.30
N GLU A 366 -67.92 14.59 -8.11
CA GLU A 366 -67.14 15.34 -7.12
C GLU A 366 -67.34 14.94 -5.65
N THR A 367 -66.28 15.08 -4.84
CA THR A 367 -66.22 15.84 -3.56
C THR A 367 -64.73 15.93 -3.16
N ALA A 368 -64.05 17.05 -3.40
CA ALA A 368 -63.92 18.23 -2.53
C ALA A 368 -63.15 17.98 -1.21
N PHE A 369 -61.87 18.36 -1.18
CA PHE A 369 -61.20 18.88 0.01
C PHE A 369 -60.45 20.19 -0.31
N GLY A 370 -60.67 21.16 0.58
CA GLY A 370 -60.28 22.57 0.63
C GLY A 370 -59.01 23.04 -0.09
N ALA A 371 -59.20 24.09 -0.89
CA ALA A 371 -58.18 25.03 -1.34
C ALA A 371 -58.12 26.26 -0.41
N VAL A 372 -56.94 26.87 -0.28
CA VAL A 372 -56.79 28.31 -0.10
C VAL A 372 -55.92 28.83 -1.24
N SER A 373 -56.51 29.72 -2.04
CA SER A 373 -55.97 30.29 -3.29
C SER A 373 -55.04 31.51 -3.08
N PRO A 374 -54.23 31.84 -4.09
CA PRO A 374 -53.60 33.15 -4.25
C PRO A 374 -54.54 34.14 -4.95
N ALA A 375 -54.30 35.45 -4.78
CA ALA A 375 -54.96 36.50 -5.56
C ALA A 375 -53.92 37.42 -6.21
N SER A 376 -54.12 37.60 -7.51
CA SER A 376 -53.43 38.49 -8.44
C SER A 376 -53.87 39.95 -8.30
N ARG A 377 -53.10 40.89 -8.87
CA ARG A 377 -53.58 41.78 -9.94
C ARG A 377 -52.49 42.66 -10.56
N ASP A 378 -52.43 42.52 -11.88
CA ASP A 378 -52.44 43.55 -12.93
C ASP A 378 -51.26 44.48 -13.23
N ARG A 379 -51.10 44.52 -14.55
CA ARG A 379 -50.10 45.10 -15.42
C ARG A 379 -50.80 46.21 -16.20
N GLN A 380 -50.48 47.47 -15.94
CA GLN A 380 -50.66 48.54 -16.93
C GLN A 380 -49.91 49.83 -16.55
N GLN A 381 -49.36 50.47 -17.58
CA GLN A 381 -48.67 51.79 -17.64
C GLN A 381 -47.19 51.76 -17.25
N LEU A 382 -46.26 51.53 -18.18
CA LEU A 382 -45.79 52.38 -19.29
C LEU A 382 -45.24 53.77 -18.89
N LEU A 383 -43.94 53.87 -19.20
CA LEU A 383 -43.21 54.99 -19.81
C LEU A 383 -42.71 56.12 -18.90
N GLU A 384 -41.48 56.52 -19.25
CA GLU A 384 -40.77 57.75 -18.88
C GLU A 384 -40.10 57.69 -17.49
N LEU A 385 -38.79 57.87 -17.30
CA LEU A 385 -37.79 58.64 -18.02
C LEU A 385 -36.38 58.20 -17.58
N THR A 386 -35.51 57.94 -18.55
CA THR A 386 -34.12 58.42 -18.70
C THR A 386 -33.15 58.58 -17.51
N SER A 387 -31.89 58.28 -17.86
CA SER A 387 -30.63 58.90 -17.44
C SER A 387 -29.77 58.13 -16.43
N VAL A 388 -28.67 57.61 -16.97
CA VAL A 388 -27.43 57.31 -16.27
C VAL A 388 -26.74 58.64 -15.95
N ALA A 389 -26.43 58.90 -14.69
CA ALA A 389 -25.25 59.69 -14.30
C ALA A 389 -24.87 59.44 -12.83
N ALA A 390 -23.60 59.03 -12.69
CA ALA A 390 -22.65 59.15 -11.60
C ALA A 390 -23.02 59.90 -10.30
N GLY A 391 -22.51 59.38 -9.18
CA GLY A 391 -22.18 60.20 -8.02
C GLY A 391 -22.40 59.52 -6.66
N GLU A 392 -21.31 58.97 -6.11
CA GLU A 392 -20.96 58.90 -4.68
C GLU A 392 -21.90 58.22 -3.66
N GLY A 393 -21.31 57.26 -2.94
CA GLY A 393 -21.56 57.00 -1.52
C GLY A 393 -22.86 56.28 -1.16
N ARG A 394 -22.79 54.97 -0.89
CA ARG A 394 -23.83 54.28 -0.11
C ARG A 394 -23.21 53.67 1.14
N GLU A 395 -23.73 54.11 2.28
CA GLU A 395 -23.49 53.57 3.60
C GLU A 395 -24.14 52.18 3.74
N LEU A 396 -23.53 51.32 4.54
CA LEU A 396 -24.11 50.08 5.05
C LEU A 396 -24.25 50.23 6.57
N ALA A 397 -25.44 49.98 7.12
CA ALA A 397 -25.70 49.98 8.57
C ALA A 397 -25.36 51.29 9.34
N GLY A 398 -25.62 52.45 8.73
CA GLY A 398 -25.67 53.73 9.47
C GLY A 398 -24.32 54.33 9.87
N GLN A 399 -23.22 54.01 9.16
CA GLN A 399 -21.97 54.78 9.24
C GLN A 399 -21.40 55.17 7.86
N PRO A 400 -20.90 56.43 7.70
CA PRO A 400 -20.29 56.94 6.47
C PRO A 400 -18.85 56.48 6.29
N MET A 401 -18.48 56.04 5.06
CA MET A 401 -17.12 55.61 4.74
C MET A 401 -16.22 56.68 4.08
N PHE A 402 -16.70 57.74 3.40
CA PHE A 402 -15.83 58.84 2.88
C PHE A 402 -16.58 60.17 2.66
N ALA A 403 -15.86 61.31 2.72
CA ALA A 403 -16.38 62.67 2.48
C ALA A 403 -16.10 63.18 1.04
N ALA A 404 -17.08 63.86 0.46
CA ALA A 404 -17.09 64.36 -0.92
C ALA A 404 -16.10 65.53 -1.16
N THR A 405 -15.46 65.57 -2.34
CA THR A 405 -14.80 66.79 -2.84
C THR A 405 -15.17 67.08 -4.29
N THR A 406 -15.45 68.36 -4.52
CA THR A 406 -16.16 69.03 -5.62
C THR A 406 -15.49 69.01 -7.02
N ALA A 407 -16.34 68.90 -8.06
CA ALA A 407 -16.10 69.25 -9.48
C ALA A 407 -15.89 70.78 -9.69
N ALA A 408 -15.41 71.35 -10.81
CA ALA A 408 -15.83 71.27 -12.23
C ALA A 408 -14.94 72.23 -13.11
N PRO A 409 -15.28 72.61 -14.38
CA PRO A 409 -15.29 71.86 -15.66
C PRO A 409 -14.65 72.66 -16.85
N VAL A 410 -14.69 72.15 -18.11
CA VAL A 410 -15.10 72.83 -19.39
C VAL A 410 -14.83 71.90 -20.61
N GLY A 411 -15.81 71.70 -21.50
CA GLY A 411 -15.75 70.92 -22.77
C GLY A 411 -15.37 71.76 -24.02
N PRO A 412 -15.93 71.51 -25.24
CA PRO A 412 -16.09 70.25 -25.98
C PRO A 412 -15.56 70.33 -27.46
N GLY A 413 -15.27 69.16 -28.07
CA GLY A 413 -15.57 68.84 -29.49
C GLY A 413 -14.63 69.28 -30.64
N ALA A 414 -14.13 68.29 -31.41
CA ALA A 414 -14.04 68.22 -32.89
C ALA A 414 -13.22 66.97 -33.27
N ALA A 415 -13.80 65.87 -33.74
CA ALA A 415 -14.20 65.59 -35.13
C ALA A 415 -13.03 65.21 -36.07
N ARG A 416 -13.11 63.93 -36.51
CA ARG A 416 -12.96 63.41 -37.88
C ARG A 416 -11.65 62.79 -38.38
N ASP A 417 -11.91 61.66 -39.05
CA ASP A 417 -11.21 60.98 -40.15
C ASP A 417 -9.85 60.34 -39.78
N GLY A 418 -9.54 59.10 -40.13
CA GLY A 418 -10.09 58.18 -41.12
C GLY A 418 -8.91 57.46 -41.78
N ASN A 419 -9.11 56.18 -42.09
CA ASN A 419 -8.34 55.38 -43.05
C ASN A 419 -7.11 54.56 -42.55
N ASN A 420 -7.38 53.28 -42.28
CA ASN A 420 -6.91 52.12 -43.05
C ASN A 420 -5.54 52.21 -43.79
N SER A 421 -4.54 51.45 -43.34
CA SER A 421 -3.78 50.49 -44.19
C SER A 421 -2.68 49.75 -43.42
N ARG A 422 -3.01 48.51 -43.03
CA ARG A 422 -2.29 47.26 -43.30
C ARG A 422 -0.92 47.37 -44.02
N VAL A 423 0.09 46.63 -43.50
CA VAL A 423 1.02 45.70 -44.21
C VAL A 423 2.53 45.84 -43.88
N GLN A 424 3.11 44.67 -43.54
CA GLN A 424 4.51 44.16 -43.61
C GLN A 424 5.57 44.71 -42.64
N ARG A 425 6.15 43.82 -41.79
CA ARG A 425 7.38 42.99 -42.04
C ARG A 425 8.56 43.91 -42.40
N ASP A 426 9.70 43.91 -41.74
CA ASP A 426 10.57 42.77 -41.46
C ASP A 426 11.75 43.20 -40.56
N TYR A 427 12.43 42.16 -40.10
CA TYR A 427 13.70 42.09 -39.38
C TYR A 427 14.84 43.00 -39.89
N GLY A 428 15.77 43.32 -38.97
CA GLY A 428 17.20 43.29 -39.32
C GLY A 428 18.06 44.45 -38.83
N ALA A 429 18.69 44.24 -37.67
CA ALA A 429 20.09 44.52 -37.31
C ALA A 429 20.83 45.72 -37.93
N LEU A 430 21.38 46.58 -37.06
CA LEU A 430 22.64 47.30 -37.30
C LEU A 430 23.41 47.41 -35.98
N GLY A 431 24.63 46.88 -35.99
CA GLY A 431 25.50 46.81 -34.83
C GLY A 431 26.49 47.97 -34.69
N SER A 432 27.22 47.89 -33.57
CA SER A 432 28.56 48.44 -33.33
C SER A 432 28.72 49.96 -33.21
N THR A 433 29.07 50.46 -32.02
CA THR A 433 30.47 50.87 -31.69
C THR A 433 30.69 51.21 -30.20
N ARG A 434 31.69 50.52 -29.62
CA ARG A 434 32.63 50.82 -28.51
C ARG A 434 32.50 52.10 -27.66
N ALA A 435 32.49 51.92 -26.34
CA ALA A 435 33.50 52.30 -25.31
C ALA A 435 32.80 52.18 -23.94
N GLY A 436 33.20 51.42 -22.92
CA GLY A 436 34.53 51.16 -22.39
C GLY A 436 34.53 51.66 -20.94
N VAL A 437 33.96 50.88 -20.01
CA VAL A 437 34.20 50.96 -18.55
C VAL A 437 33.96 49.57 -17.97
N ASP A 438 35.00 49.03 -17.31
CA ASP A 438 34.99 47.80 -16.52
C ASP A 438 34.22 47.98 -15.20
N GLU A 439 33.94 46.84 -14.58
CA GLU A 439 33.53 46.62 -13.18
C GLU A 439 32.02 46.57 -12.86
N VAL A 440 31.53 45.33 -12.83
CA VAL A 440 30.95 44.67 -11.64
C VAL A 440 30.03 45.56 -10.80
N ASP A 441 28.72 45.58 -11.12
CA ASP A 441 27.68 45.82 -10.11
C ASP A 441 26.26 45.35 -10.52
N THR A 442 26.16 44.22 -11.24
CA THR A 442 24.92 43.43 -11.23
C THR A 442 25.09 42.27 -10.27
N LEU A 443 24.80 42.51 -9.00
CA LEU A 443 24.31 41.57 -8.00
C LEU A 443 24.34 42.31 -6.66
N ARG A 444 23.22 42.91 -6.23
CA ARG A 444 22.77 43.10 -4.82
C ARG A 444 21.74 44.24 -4.70
N SER A 445 20.54 44.00 -5.21
CA SER A 445 19.32 44.60 -4.67
C SER A 445 18.11 43.75 -5.05
N VAL A 446 17.26 43.43 -4.08
CA VAL A 446 15.91 42.89 -4.30
C VAL A 446 14.93 43.82 -3.59
N ALA A 447 13.86 44.22 -4.28
CA ALA A 447 12.78 45.06 -3.75
C ALA A 447 13.18 46.45 -3.21
N GLY A 448 14.11 47.15 -3.88
CA GLY A 448 14.30 48.60 -3.69
C GLY A 448 14.89 49.04 -2.34
N GLN A 449 15.49 48.13 -1.57
CA GLN A 449 16.21 48.43 -0.32
C GLN A 449 17.63 47.85 -0.39
N GLY A 450 18.63 48.67 -0.06
CA GLY A 450 20.06 48.34 -0.19
C GLY A 450 20.65 47.69 1.06
N ILE A 451 21.43 46.62 0.89
CA ILE A 451 22.12 45.91 1.97
C ILE A 451 23.51 46.52 2.18
N TRP A 452 23.59 47.42 3.16
CA TRP A 452 24.77 48.00 3.83
C TRP A 452 25.77 48.89 3.04
N PRO A 453 26.18 50.05 3.59
CA PRO A 453 27.19 50.94 3.00
C PRO A 453 28.63 50.55 3.35
N ALA A 454 29.55 50.84 2.42
CA ALA A 454 30.99 50.81 2.65
C ALA A 454 31.49 52.12 3.28
N GLY A 455 32.38 52.00 4.26
CA GLY A 455 33.12 53.10 4.88
C GLY A 455 33.33 52.79 6.37
N THR A 456 34.52 52.85 6.97
CA THR A 456 35.80 53.44 6.60
C THR A 456 36.84 52.81 7.52
N GLY A 457 38.07 52.64 7.04
CA GLY A 457 39.14 52.00 7.80
C GLY A 457 39.52 52.70 9.10
N THR A 458 40.21 51.95 9.97
CA THR A 458 41.60 52.25 10.32
C THR A 458 42.17 51.06 11.09
N THR A 459 43.33 50.61 10.64
CA THR A 459 44.25 49.73 11.35
C THR A 459 44.58 50.29 12.73
N ARG A 460 44.36 49.51 13.78
CA ARG A 460 45.03 49.72 15.07
C ARG A 460 46.10 48.64 15.25
N ALA A 461 47.34 49.08 15.39
CA ALA A 461 48.47 48.24 15.79
C ALA A 461 48.32 47.85 17.27
N LEU A 462 48.68 46.61 17.59
CA LEU A 462 48.67 46.07 18.95
C LEU A 462 49.68 46.82 19.82
N ASP A 463 49.21 47.41 20.91
CA ASP A 463 50.08 47.97 21.94
C ASP A 463 50.70 46.82 22.77
N ALA A 464 52.00 46.93 23.04
CA ALA A 464 52.73 46.03 23.90
C ALA A 464 52.42 46.32 25.37
N GLY A 465 51.78 45.37 26.05
CA GLY A 465 51.69 45.37 27.52
C GLY A 465 50.30 45.39 28.14
N GLU A 466 49.31 44.70 27.56
CA GLU A 466 48.11 44.32 28.32
C GLU A 466 48.02 42.79 28.44
N ASP A 467 47.98 42.35 29.70
CA ASP A 467 48.10 40.97 30.14
C ASP A 467 46.87 40.10 29.79
N LEU A 468 47.16 38.80 29.71
CA LEU A 468 46.23 37.69 29.52
C LEU A 468 45.02 37.75 30.47
N VAL A 469 43.82 37.85 29.91
CA VAL A 469 42.59 37.43 30.60
C VAL A 469 42.35 35.95 30.28
N PRO A 470 42.18 35.05 31.26
CA PRO A 470 42.06 33.61 31.03
C PRO A 470 40.64 33.18 30.63
N ALA A 471 40.60 32.30 29.64
CA ALA A 471 39.62 31.26 29.32
C ALA A 471 38.12 31.60 29.29
N GLY A 472 37.57 31.60 28.07
CA GLY A 472 36.20 31.20 27.77
C GLY A 472 36.24 30.18 26.64
N ALA A 473 35.64 29.01 26.86
CA ALA A 473 35.56 27.89 25.94
C ALA A 473 34.79 28.24 24.65
N ALA A 474 35.14 27.51 23.58
CA ALA A 474 34.45 27.41 22.29
C ALA A 474 34.43 28.60 21.33
N ARG A 475 34.53 28.26 20.03
CA ARG A 475 34.27 29.16 18.89
C ARG A 475 32.90 28.79 18.32
N ALA A 476 32.04 29.79 18.11
CA ALA A 476 30.74 29.65 17.44
C ALA A 476 30.69 30.48 16.15
N ILE A 477 29.87 30.05 15.20
CA ILE A 477 29.40 30.87 14.08
C ILE A 477 27.87 30.86 14.15
N ALA A 478 27.24 32.04 14.20
CA ALA A 478 25.79 32.23 14.26
C ALA A 478 25.06 31.52 15.44
N GLY A 479 25.69 31.47 16.63
CA GLY A 479 24.99 31.14 17.87
C GLY A 479 24.77 29.65 18.16
N GLN A 480 25.40 28.74 17.42
CA GLN A 480 25.46 27.29 17.74
C GLN A 480 26.91 26.83 17.97
N GLU A 481 27.10 25.95 18.96
CA GLU A 481 28.38 25.42 19.42
C GLU A 481 28.64 24.05 18.76
N MET A 482 29.81 23.85 18.13
CA MET A 482 30.01 22.78 17.14
C MET A 482 30.91 21.61 17.56
N LEU A 483 31.60 21.61 18.72
CA LEU A 483 32.39 20.44 19.20
C LEU A 483 32.62 20.50 20.72
N THR A 484 32.39 19.39 21.44
CA THR A 484 32.87 19.18 22.83
C THR A 484 34.21 18.45 22.85
N GLU A 485 35.16 18.96 23.64
CA GLU A 485 36.49 18.37 23.83
C GLU A 485 36.44 17.02 24.55
N ASN A 486 37.09 16.04 23.91
CA ASN A 486 37.43 14.75 24.46
C ASN A 486 38.59 14.90 25.47
N THR A 487 38.34 14.69 26.77
CA THR A 487 39.41 14.52 27.77
C THR A 487 39.09 13.35 28.69
N GLY A 488 39.60 12.16 28.35
CA GLY A 488 39.38 10.96 29.16
C GLY A 488 40.36 9.81 28.93
N ILE A 489 41.64 10.07 28.61
CA ILE A 489 42.69 9.04 28.66
C ILE A 489 43.71 9.42 29.75
N ARG A 490 43.91 8.51 30.72
CA ARG A 490 45.17 8.32 31.47
C ARG A 490 45.24 6.88 32.06
N PRO A 491 46.44 6.37 32.46
CA PRO A 491 46.99 5.12 31.94
C PRO A 491 47.17 3.99 32.98
N LEU A 492 47.57 2.81 32.47
CA LEU A 492 47.92 1.53 33.13
C LEU A 492 48.83 1.62 34.39
N GLY A 493 48.45 0.87 35.45
CA GLY A 493 49.41 0.25 36.39
C GLY A 493 49.03 0.05 37.89
N GLY A 494 48.37 -1.09 38.21
CA GLY A 494 48.49 -1.99 39.41
C GLY A 494 48.27 -1.49 40.87
N PRO A 495 48.16 -2.38 41.91
CA PRO A 495 48.05 -3.85 41.95
C PRO A 495 46.78 -4.39 42.67
N ALA A 496 46.55 -5.70 42.55
CA ALA A 496 45.41 -6.47 43.08
C ALA A 496 45.28 -6.51 44.62
N PRO A 497 44.08 -6.89 45.10
CA PRO A 497 44.01 -8.00 46.05
C PRO A 497 42.95 -9.05 45.67
N ALA A 498 43.29 -10.31 45.95
CA ALA A 498 42.40 -11.47 45.99
C ALA A 498 42.25 -11.93 47.46
N PRO A 499 41.52 -13.02 47.78
CA PRO A 499 40.14 -13.40 47.44
C PRO A 499 39.31 -13.65 48.72
N ALA A 500 38.00 -13.82 48.61
CA ALA A 500 37.20 -14.50 49.65
C ALA A 500 36.39 -15.63 49.02
N LYS A 501 36.48 -16.80 49.66
CA LYS A 501 35.95 -18.11 49.29
C LYS A 501 34.62 -18.40 49.99
N HIS A 502 33.99 -19.50 49.54
CA HIS A 502 32.98 -20.33 50.22
C HIS A 502 31.56 -19.73 50.22
N GLU A 503 30.46 -20.45 49.98
CA GLU A 503 30.22 -21.89 50.03
C GLU A 503 28.83 -22.26 49.46
N SER A 504 28.74 -23.47 48.91
CA SER A 504 27.62 -24.45 48.94
C SER A 504 26.19 -24.09 48.51
N GLU A 505 25.72 -24.80 47.47
CA GLU A 505 24.34 -25.31 47.34
C GLU A 505 23.92 -26.16 48.57
N PRO A 506 22.61 -26.39 48.78
CA PRO A 506 22.09 -27.66 48.29
C PRO A 506 20.64 -27.64 47.75
N GLN A 507 20.48 -28.48 46.72
CA GLN A 507 19.31 -29.25 46.29
C GLN A 507 18.23 -29.53 47.37
N SER A 508 16.95 -29.42 46.97
CA SER A 508 16.01 -30.54 47.14
C SER A 508 14.71 -30.34 46.35
N GLU A 509 14.42 -31.39 45.60
CA GLU A 509 13.31 -31.72 44.68
C GLU A 509 11.98 -32.03 45.43
N PRO A 510 10.92 -32.59 44.80
CA PRO A 510 9.62 -31.93 44.57
C PRO A 510 8.46 -32.58 45.34
N ASN A 511 7.25 -32.00 45.30
CA ASN A 511 6.05 -32.78 45.60
C ASN A 511 4.75 -32.24 44.97
N ALA A 512 4.19 -33.10 44.13
CA ALA A 512 2.80 -33.57 44.14
C ALA A 512 1.65 -32.56 43.96
N VAL A 513 1.17 -32.56 42.72
CA VAL A 513 -0.20 -32.27 42.27
C VAL A 513 -1.24 -33.08 43.05
N GLN A 514 -2.35 -32.45 43.46
CA GLN A 514 -3.71 -33.03 43.41
C GLN A 514 -4.81 -31.94 43.41
N PRO A 515 -6.01 -32.26 42.87
CA PRO A 515 -6.84 -31.36 42.07
C PRO A 515 -8.06 -30.80 42.83
N ASN A 516 -8.63 -29.68 42.36
CA ASN A 516 -9.98 -29.24 42.72
C ASN A 516 -10.60 -28.46 41.55
N GLN A 517 -11.48 -29.07 40.75
CA GLN A 517 -12.94 -28.93 40.86
C GLN A 517 -13.46 -27.49 41.01
N GLY A 518 -13.79 -26.89 39.86
CA GLY A 518 -15.11 -26.31 39.56
C GLY A 518 -15.61 -25.10 40.35
N ALA A 519 -15.58 -23.93 39.71
CA ALA A 519 -16.64 -22.94 39.86
C ALA A 519 -16.70 -22.05 38.60
N ALA A 520 -17.81 -22.16 37.86
CA ALA A 520 -18.15 -21.28 36.77
C ALA A 520 -18.45 -19.86 37.27
N ALA A 521 -17.83 -18.85 36.65
CA ALA A 521 -18.24 -17.46 36.72
C ALA A 521 -18.04 -16.83 35.34
N GLY A 522 -19.06 -16.12 34.86
CA GLY A 522 -19.27 -15.76 33.45
C GLY A 522 -18.18 -14.90 32.82
N VAL A 523 -17.86 -15.24 31.58
CA VAL A 523 -17.05 -14.43 30.68
C VAL A 523 -17.98 -13.39 30.04
N THR A 524 -17.63 -12.12 30.23
CA THR A 524 -18.20 -10.99 29.51
C THR A 524 -17.33 -10.82 28.27
N ALA A 525 -17.87 -11.12 27.10
CA ALA A 525 -17.14 -11.06 25.83
C ALA A 525 -16.72 -9.62 25.50
N THR A 526 -15.45 -9.44 25.13
CA THR A 526 -14.95 -8.26 24.42
C THR A 526 -15.27 -8.41 22.91
N PRO A 527 -15.54 -7.32 22.15
CA PRO A 527 -16.12 -7.42 20.81
C PRO A 527 -15.17 -7.89 19.70
N ASP A 528 -13.86 -7.89 19.93
CA ASP A 528 -12.92 -8.11 18.84
C ASP A 528 -12.19 -9.45 18.99
N GLY A 529 -12.84 -10.50 18.49
CA GLY A 529 -12.24 -11.81 18.30
C GLY A 529 -11.20 -11.75 17.18
N TYR A 530 -9.92 -11.89 17.52
CA TYR A 530 -8.83 -11.95 16.54
C TYR A 530 -8.10 -13.29 16.64
N GLU A 531 -7.80 -13.88 15.48
CA GLU A 531 -6.98 -15.08 15.31
C GLU A 531 -5.59 -14.77 14.79
N ILE A 532 -4.57 -15.38 15.40
CA ILE A 532 -3.19 -15.44 14.89
C ILE A 532 -2.92 -16.84 14.33
N GLY A 533 -3.03 -16.96 13.01
CA GLY A 533 -2.68 -18.12 12.20
C GLY A 533 -2.80 -17.72 10.73
N GLU A 534 -1.74 -17.86 9.94
CA GLU A 534 -1.47 -16.97 8.80
C GLU A 534 -1.93 -17.49 7.44
N GLN A 535 -2.47 -16.61 6.60
CA GLN A 535 -2.50 -16.77 5.15
C GLN A 535 -1.57 -15.74 4.51
N HIS A 536 -0.81 -16.17 3.50
CA HIS A 536 -0.10 -15.27 2.60
C HIS A 536 -0.97 -15.02 1.34
N PRO A 537 -1.62 -13.85 1.17
CA PRO A 537 -2.13 -13.48 -0.13
C PRO A 537 -0.97 -12.92 -0.96
N SER A 538 -0.40 -13.76 -1.82
CA SER A 538 0.53 -13.31 -2.86
C SER A 538 -0.17 -13.35 -4.22
N ILE A 539 0.51 -12.78 -5.23
CA ILE A 539 0.36 -12.95 -6.68
C ILE A 539 -0.15 -14.36 -7.11
N TYR A 540 0.07 -15.39 -6.27
CA TYR A 540 -0.51 -16.74 -6.35
C TYR A 540 -2.03 -16.84 -6.53
N LYS A 541 -2.87 -15.84 -6.21
CA LYS A 541 -4.31 -15.95 -6.53
C LYS A 541 -4.57 -16.13 -8.03
N SER A 542 -3.77 -15.50 -8.90
CA SER A 542 -3.94 -15.63 -10.36
C SER A 542 -3.49 -16.99 -10.85
N ASP A 543 -2.27 -17.40 -10.51
CA ASP A 543 -1.69 -18.65 -11.02
C ASP A 543 -2.39 -19.89 -10.44
N ALA A 544 -2.80 -19.85 -9.16
CA ALA A 544 -3.54 -20.95 -8.53
C ALA A 544 -4.87 -21.23 -9.24
N VAL A 545 -5.56 -20.19 -9.75
CA VAL A 545 -6.79 -20.35 -10.52
C VAL A 545 -6.51 -21.04 -11.86
N PHE A 546 -5.40 -20.72 -12.54
CA PHE A 546 -4.99 -21.40 -13.77
C PHE A 546 -4.44 -22.82 -13.52
N ASP A 547 -3.74 -23.05 -12.40
CA ASP A 547 -3.27 -24.37 -11.96
C ASP A 547 -4.43 -25.31 -11.64
N ALA A 548 -5.40 -24.83 -10.86
CA ALA A 548 -6.62 -25.58 -10.56
C ALA A 548 -7.39 -25.89 -11.85
N ARG A 549 -7.51 -24.92 -12.76
CA ARG A 549 -8.14 -25.12 -14.07
C ARG A 549 -7.40 -26.18 -14.88
N GLN A 550 -6.08 -26.11 -14.99
CA GLN A 550 -5.26 -27.10 -15.71
C GLN A 550 -5.45 -28.50 -15.13
N ALA A 551 -5.48 -28.65 -13.81
CA ALA A 551 -5.71 -29.94 -13.16
C ALA A 551 -7.08 -30.54 -13.53
N LEU A 552 -8.14 -29.72 -13.51
CA LEU A 552 -9.47 -30.12 -13.93
C LEU A 552 -9.53 -30.47 -15.42
N GLU A 553 -8.90 -29.68 -16.29
CA GLU A 553 -8.86 -29.92 -17.73
C GLU A 553 -8.11 -31.22 -18.06
N LEU A 554 -6.99 -31.49 -17.40
CA LEU A 554 -6.28 -32.76 -17.53
C LEU A 554 -7.15 -33.94 -17.10
N GLY A 555 -7.96 -33.79 -16.05
CA GLY A 555 -8.97 -34.79 -15.66
C GLY A 555 -10.08 -34.95 -16.70
N ALA A 556 -10.58 -33.86 -17.28
CA ALA A 556 -11.60 -33.89 -18.32
C ALA A 556 -11.10 -34.58 -19.60
N VAL A 557 -9.84 -34.34 -20.00
CA VAL A 557 -9.18 -35.05 -21.11
C VAL A 557 -9.22 -36.56 -20.91
N GLU A 558 -8.95 -37.04 -19.70
CA GLU A 558 -8.95 -38.47 -19.38
C GLU A 558 -10.31 -39.15 -19.56
N ILE A 559 -11.38 -38.40 -19.30
CA ILE A 559 -12.75 -38.90 -19.39
C ILE A 559 -13.23 -38.91 -20.85
N THR A 560 -12.78 -37.95 -21.65
CA THR A 560 -13.37 -37.62 -22.96
C THR A 560 -12.56 -38.13 -24.15
N ILE A 561 -11.23 -38.23 -24.05
CA ILE A 561 -10.36 -38.60 -25.17
C ILE A 561 -10.72 -39.98 -25.74
N GLY A 562 -10.90 -40.06 -27.06
CA GLY A 562 -11.31 -41.30 -27.75
C GLY A 562 -12.75 -41.75 -27.51
N ARG A 563 -13.58 -40.95 -26.82
CA ARG A 563 -15.00 -41.26 -26.54
C ARG A 563 -15.99 -40.28 -27.15
N LEU A 564 -15.51 -39.20 -27.77
CA LEU A 564 -16.34 -38.17 -28.41
C LEU A 564 -16.88 -38.63 -29.77
N SER A 565 -18.12 -38.26 -30.07
CA SER A 565 -18.70 -38.44 -31.40
C SER A 565 -18.14 -37.43 -32.41
N SER A 566 -18.27 -37.73 -33.70
CA SER A 566 -17.85 -36.81 -34.78
C SER A 566 -18.57 -35.46 -34.71
N GLN A 567 -19.82 -35.42 -34.23
CA GLN A 567 -20.57 -34.17 -34.04
C GLN A 567 -19.99 -33.35 -32.88
N GLN A 568 -19.59 -33.99 -31.77
CA GLN A 568 -18.96 -33.32 -30.62
C GLN A 568 -17.58 -32.78 -30.98
N LEU A 569 -16.78 -33.55 -31.73
CA LEU A 569 -15.47 -33.10 -32.22
C LEU A 569 -15.60 -31.90 -33.18
N ALA A 570 -16.59 -31.91 -34.07
CA ALA A 570 -16.87 -30.77 -34.95
C ALA A 570 -17.30 -29.52 -34.16
N GLY A 571 -18.12 -29.68 -33.11
CA GLY A 571 -18.47 -28.57 -32.21
C GLY A 571 -17.26 -28.02 -31.45
N PHE A 572 -16.36 -28.90 -31.00
CA PHE A 572 -15.15 -28.49 -30.29
C PHE A 572 -14.20 -27.70 -31.20
N ARG A 573 -14.06 -28.13 -32.47
CA ARG A 573 -13.29 -27.38 -33.49
C ARG A 573 -13.88 -26.00 -33.77
N LEU A 574 -15.20 -25.89 -33.89
CA LEU A 574 -15.85 -24.60 -34.17
C LEU A 574 -15.58 -23.58 -33.06
N LEU A 575 -15.60 -24.01 -31.79
CA LEU A 575 -15.27 -23.14 -30.65
C LEU A 575 -13.79 -22.76 -30.63
N ALA A 576 -12.88 -23.65 -31.02
CA ALA A 576 -11.45 -23.32 -31.18
C ALA A 576 -11.24 -22.29 -32.29
N GLU A 577 -11.90 -22.44 -33.44
CA GLU A 577 -11.81 -21.48 -34.55
C GLU A 577 -12.41 -20.12 -34.21
N ALA A 578 -13.39 -20.07 -33.32
CA ALA A 578 -14.04 -18.83 -32.88
C ALA A 578 -13.11 -17.89 -32.09
N THR A 579 -12.01 -18.37 -31.54
CA THR A 579 -11.04 -17.54 -30.80
C THR A 579 -10.07 -16.79 -31.71
N VAL A 580 -9.85 -17.28 -32.93
CA VAL A 580 -8.83 -16.79 -33.88
C VAL A 580 -9.04 -15.33 -34.32
N PRO A 581 -10.25 -14.85 -34.66
CA PRO A 581 -10.42 -13.48 -35.19
C PRO A 581 -10.04 -12.36 -34.23
N TYR A 582 -9.91 -12.66 -32.94
CA TYR A 582 -9.64 -11.68 -31.88
C TYR A 582 -8.16 -11.55 -31.54
N VAL A 583 -7.28 -12.30 -32.20
CA VAL A 583 -5.83 -12.30 -32.00
C VAL A 583 -5.12 -12.11 -33.33
N ASP A 584 -4.17 -11.17 -33.38
CA ASP A 584 -3.27 -10.96 -34.52
C ASP A 584 -1.82 -11.08 -34.05
N GLY A 585 -1.19 -12.22 -34.38
CA GLY A 585 0.15 -12.55 -33.93
C GLY A 585 0.21 -12.64 -32.40
N ASP A 586 0.92 -11.70 -31.78
CA ASP A 586 1.13 -11.60 -30.33
C ASP A 586 0.23 -10.54 -29.66
N ARG A 587 -0.87 -10.14 -30.33
CA ARG A 587 -1.72 -9.04 -29.87
C ARG A 587 -3.19 -9.41 -29.85
N PHE A 588 -3.88 -8.93 -28.83
CA PHE A 588 -5.34 -8.90 -28.83
C PHE A 588 -5.84 -7.79 -29.76
N VAL A 589 -6.71 -8.16 -30.71
CA VAL A 589 -7.52 -7.22 -31.49
C VAL A 589 -8.75 -6.80 -30.68
N ASP A 590 -9.33 -7.74 -29.93
CA ASP A 590 -10.42 -7.51 -28.98
C ASP A 590 -10.29 -8.50 -27.81
N ALA A 591 -9.71 -8.05 -26.70
CA ALA A 591 -9.42 -8.90 -25.54
C ALA A 591 -10.69 -9.38 -24.82
N ALA A 592 -11.76 -8.58 -24.84
CA ALA A 592 -13.04 -8.94 -24.23
C ALA A 592 -13.74 -10.04 -25.03
N ALA A 593 -13.83 -9.88 -26.36
CA ALA A 593 -14.41 -10.88 -27.23
C ALA A 593 -13.58 -12.18 -27.26
N TYR A 594 -12.25 -12.09 -27.19
CA TYR A 594 -11.38 -13.25 -27.01
C TYR A 594 -11.67 -13.98 -25.71
N THR A 595 -11.78 -13.26 -24.59
CA THR A 595 -12.01 -13.86 -23.26
C THR A 595 -13.33 -14.63 -23.22
N GLU A 596 -14.38 -14.10 -23.84
CA GLU A 596 -15.65 -14.79 -23.99
C GLU A 596 -15.55 -16.05 -24.85
N ALA A 597 -14.93 -15.96 -26.03
CA ALA A 597 -14.75 -17.11 -26.94
C ALA A 597 -13.87 -18.20 -26.32
N ASN A 598 -12.78 -17.81 -25.65
CA ASN A 598 -11.90 -18.72 -24.92
C ASN A 598 -12.64 -19.43 -23.78
N ALA A 599 -13.45 -18.71 -22.98
CA ALA A 599 -14.24 -19.32 -21.93
C ALA A 599 -15.22 -20.38 -22.47
N ALA A 600 -15.87 -20.10 -23.62
CA ALA A 600 -16.76 -21.05 -24.27
C ALA A 600 -16.05 -22.33 -24.74
N PHE A 601 -14.83 -22.22 -25.27
CA PHE A 601 -14.02 -23.37 -25.67
C PHE A 601 -13.72 -24.31 -24.48
N HIS A 602 -13.27 -23.75 -23.35
CA HIS A 602 -12.91 -24.56 -22.17
C HIS A 602 -14.15 -25.10 -21.43
N ASP A 603 -15.22 -24.33 -21.31
CA ASP A 603 -16.51 -24.81 -20.72
C ASP A 603 -17.09 -25.99 -21.51
N TYR A 604 -16.88 -26.01 -22.82
CA TYR A 604 -17.34 -27.12 -23.68
C TYR A 604 -16.62 -28.44 -23.36
N LEU A 605 -15.32 -28.42 -23.09
CA LEU A 605 -14.58 -29.63 -22.69
C LEU A 605 -15.19 -30.29 -21.45
N PHE A 606 -15.56 -29.48 -20.45
CA PHE A 606 -16.23 -29.96 -19.25
C PHE A 606 -17.65 -30.44 -19.52
N THR A 607 -18.40 -29.76 -20.38
CA THR A 607 -19.72 -30.22 -20.83
C THR A 607 -19.66 -31.60 -21.50
N LEU A 608 -18.62 -31.85 -22.30
CA LEU A 608 -18.41 -33.13 -22.97
C LEU A 608 -18.12 -34.31 -22.02
N THR A 609 -17.74 -34.04 -20.77
CA THR A 609 -17.55 -35.10 -19.75
C THR A 609 -18.86 -35.74 -19.32
N GLY A 610 -20.00 -35.03 -19.50
CA GLY A 610 -21.30 -35.43 -18.97
C GLY A 610 -21.39 -35.41 -17.43
N ASN A 611 -20.44 -34.76 -16.76
CA ASN A 611 -20.38 -34.66 -15.30
C ASN A 611 -20.67 -33.22 -14.85
N GLU A 612 -21.89 -32.99 -14.33
CA GLU A 612 -22.33 -31.67 -13.89
C GLU A 612 -21.53 -31.13 -12.70
N HIS A 613 -21.03 -32.00 -11.81
CA HIS A 613 -20.18 -31.57 -10.68
C HIS A 613 -18.83 -31.05 -11.14
N LEU A 614 -18.23 -31.69 -12.15
CA LEU A 614 -16.94 -31.25 -12.71
C LEU A 614 -17.09 -29.92 -13.46
N LEU A 615 -18.20 -29.75 -14.19
CA LEU A 615 -18.55 -28.47 -14.83
C LEU A 615 -18.78 -27.36 -13.81
N HIS A 616 -19.49 -27.65 -12.70
CA HIS A 616 -19.70 -26.70 -11.61
C HIS A 616 -18.38 -26.32 -10.94
N ALA A 617 -17.49 -27.29 -10.67
CA ALA A 617 -16.18 -27.05 -10.10
C ALA A 617 -15.33 -26.12 -10.99
N TYR A 618 -15.32 -26.35 -12.31
CA TYR A 618 -14.65 -25.46 -13.27
C TYR A 618 -15.22 -24.04 -13.23
N ARG A 619 -16.54 -23.89 -13.26
CA ARG A 619 -17.20 -22.56 -13.23
C ARG A 619 -16.94 -21.82 -11.91
N ALA A 620 -16.90 -22.55 -10.79
CA ALA A 620 -16.60 -22.01 -9.46
C ALA A 620 -15.18 -21.44 -9.34
N LEU A 621 -14.24 -21.85 -10.21
CA LEU A 621 -12.90 -21.24 -10.25
C LEU A 621 -12.91 -19.77 -10.69
N GLY A 622 -14.00 -19.28 -11.31
CA GLY A 622 -14.13 -17.88 -11.69
C GLY A 622 -13.14 -17.40 -12.76
N VAL A 623 -12.49 -18.31 -13.50
CA VAL A 623 -11.41 -18.00 -14.47
C VAL A 623 -11.82 -16.94 -15.49
N LYS A 624 -13.07 -16.99 -15.98
CA LYS A 624 -13.59 -15.98 -16.92
C LYS A 624 -13.59 -14.58 -16.29
N GLY A 625 -14.14 -14.44 -15.07
CA GLY A 625 -14.18 -13.16 -14.37
C GLY A 625 -12.78 -12.60 -14.14
N HIS A 626 -11.86 -13.47 -13.73
CA HIS A 626 -10.44 -13.12 -13.55
C HIS A 626 -9.78 -12.63 -14.84
N MET A 627 -10.03 -13.31 -15.97
CA MET A 627 -9.54 -12.89 -17.29
C MET A 627 -10.20 -11.59 -17.77
N ASP A 628 -11.51 -11.41 -17.54
CA ASP A 628 -12.26 -10.18 -17.91
C ASP A 628 -11.79 -8.94 -17.14
N GLU A 629 -11.27 -9.13 -15.93
CA GLU A 629 -10.63 -8.06 -15.15
C GLU A 629 -9.20 -7.81 -15.62
N THR A 630 -8.41 -8.87 -15.76
CA THR A 630 -6.97 -8.77 -16.01
C THR A 630 -6.63 -8.40 -17.44
N LEU A 631 -7.33 -8.96 -18.42
CA LEU A 631 -7.01 -8.82 -19.84
C LEU A 631 -7.75 -7.67 -20.52
N ARG A 632 -8.66 -6.97 -19.81
CA ARG A 632 -9.53 -5.93 -20.38
C ARG A 632 -8.77 -4.90 -21.23
N GLU A 633 -7.65 -4.44 -20.71
CA GLU A 633 -6.79 -3.44 -21.34
C GLU A 633 -5.49 -4.05 -21.89
N ALA A 634 -5.35 -5.38 -21.84
CA ALA A 634 -4.16 -6.06 -22.29
C ALA A 634 -4.04 -5.97 -23.80
N THR A 635 -2.86 -5.58 -24.27
CA THR A 635 -2.58 -5.49 -25.71
C THR A 635 -1.80 -6.69 -26.24
N TRP A 636 -1.20 -7.48 -25.35
CA TRP A 636 -0.35 -8.61 -25.68
C TRP A 636 -0.98 -9.95 -25.27
N CYS A 637 -0.75 -10.98 -26.09
CA CYS A 637 -1.04 -12.38 -25.78
C CYS A 637 0.07 -13.29 -26.30
N ASP A 638 0.22 -14.49 -25.72
CA ASP A 638 1.16 -15.47 -26.29
C ASP A 638 0.75 -15.79 -27.75
N PRO A 639 1.70 -15.79 -28.72
CA PRO A 639 1.39 -16.02 -30.14
C PRO A 639 0.70 -17.35 -30.45
N ARG A 640 0.80 -18.32 -29.53
CA ARG A 640 0.19 -19.64 -29.68
C ARG A 640 -1.18 -19.78 -29.02
N CYS A 641 -1.68 -18.77 -28.31
CA CYS A 641 -2.88 -18.91 -27.47
C CYS A 641 -4.15 -19.39 -28.21
N THR A 642 -4.31 -19.10 -29.50
CA THR A 642 -5.40 -19.61 -30.34
C THR A 642 -5.01 -20.89 -31.09
N GLN A 643 -3.76 -21.00 -31.52
CA GLN A 643 -3.25 -22.20 -32.20
C GLN A 643 -3.27 -23.43 -31.28
N ASP A 644 -3.03 -23.24 -29.98
CA ASP A 644 -3.07 -24.33 -29.01
C ASP A 644 -4.47 -24.92 -28.87
N HIS A 645 -5.54 -24.12 -28.99
CA HIS A 645 -6.91 -24.65 -29.03
C HIS A 645 -7.12 -25.57 -30.24
N LEU A 646 -6.64 -25.16 -31.42
CA LEU A 646 -6.73 -25.95 -32.65
C LEU A 646 -5.91 -27.24 -32.57
N ASP A 647 -4.71 -27.17 -31.99
CA ASP A 647 -3.82 -28.31 -31.79
C ASP A 647 -4.40 -29.31 -30.78
N ILE A 648 -5.00 -28.81 -29.68
CA ILE A 648 -5.72 -29.64 -28.69
C ILE A 648 -6.83 -30.42 -29.39
N VAL A 649 -7.70 -29.74 -30.15
CA VAL A 649 -8.80 -30.43 -30.87
C VAL A 649 -8.27 -31.45 -31.87
N SER A 650 -7.16 -31.15 -32.55
CA SER A 650 -6.53 -32.08 -33.49
C SER A 650 -6.00 -33.34 -32.80
N ALA A 651 -5.45 -33.20 -31.57
CA ALA A 651 -5.06 -34.35 -30.75
C ALA A 651 -6.29 -35.17 -30.30
N PHE A 652 -7.42 -34.51 -30.02
CA PHE A 652 -8.69 -35.16 -29.71
C PHE A 652 -9.24 -35.99 -30.87
N GLU A 653 -9.18 -35.45 -32.10
CA GLU A 653 -9.60 -36.17 -33.31
C GLU A 653 -8.72 -37.38 -33.61
N ALA A 654 -7.41 -37.26 -33.36
CA ALA A 654 -6.46 -38.35 -33.51
C ALA A 654 -6.54 -39.39 -32.39
N GLY A 655 -7.23 -39.09 -31.28
CA GLY A 655 -7.21 -39.90 -30.06
C GLY A 655 -5.83 -39.94 -29.39
N ASP A 656 -4.95 -38.97 -29.67
CA ASP A 656 -3.60 -38.91 -29.10
C ASP A 656 -3.65 -38.29 -27.70
N ARG A 657 -3.87 -39.18 -26.72
CA ARG A 657 -3.94 -38.81 -25.30
C ARG A 657 -2.66 -38.13 -24.79
N LYS A 658 -1.47 -38.53 -25.27
CA LYS A 658 -0.22 -37.95 -24.79
C LYS A 658 -0.06 -36.53 -25.30
N ALA A 659 -0.35 -36.30 -26.58
CA ALA A 659 -0.32 -34.97 -27.18
C ALA A 659 -1.37 -34.05 -26.55
N ALA A 660 -2.62 -34.52 -26.37
CA ALA A 660 -3.68 -33.71 -25.78
C ALA A 660 -3.33 -33.21 -24.36
N ARG A 661 -2.76 -34.07 -23.51
CA ARG A 661 -2.32 -33.69 -22.16
C ARG A 661 -1.18 -32.67 -22.19
N ALA A 662 -0.18 -32.87 -23.05
CA ALA A 662 0.95 -31.96 -23.18
C ALA A 662 0.48 -30.57 -23.65
N LEU A 663 -0.37 -30.52 -24.68
CA LEU A 663 -0.89 -29.27 -25.24
C LEU A 663 -1.77 -28.52 -24.24
N VAL A 664 -2.63 -29.21 -23.46
CA VAL A 664 -3.42 -28.56 -22.39
C VAL A 664 -2.52 -27.95 -21.32
N ALA A 665 -1.46 -28.66 -20.92
CA ALA A 665 -0.51 -28.14 -19.95
C ALA A 665 0.28 -26.93 -20.48
N GLU A 666 0.76 -27.01 -21.73
CA GLU A 666 1.47 -25.90 -22.39
C GLU A 666 0.56 -24.68 -22.59
N HIS A 667 -0.70 -24.89 -22.98
CA HIS A 667 -1.72 -23.83 -23.12
C HIS A 667 -1.97 -23.11 -21.79
N ALA A 668 -2.03 -23.85 -20.67
CA ALA A 668 -2.18 -23.28 -19.35
C ALA A 668 -0.98 -22.40 -18.95
N GLU A 669 0.25 -22.86 -19.19
CA GLU A 669 1.47 -22.07 -18.91
C GLU A 669 1.52 -20.78 -19.73
N ARG A 670 1.14 -20.82 -21.01
CA ARG A 670 1.05 -19.62 -21.87
C ARG A 670 -0.06 -18.67 -21.44
N SER A 671 -1.17 -19.20 -20.94
CA SER A 671 -2.27 -18.42 -20.36
C SER A 671 -1.79 -17.68 -19.10
N LYS A 672 -1.01 -18.34 -18.23
CA LYS A 672 -0.36 -17.70 -17.09
C LYS A 672 0.62 -16.61 -17.53
N ALA A 673 1.46 -16.89 -18.53
CA ALA A 673 2.41 -15.89 -19.06
C ALA A 673 1.70 -14.64 -19.60
N THR A 674 0.61 -14.82 -20.35
CA THR A 674 -0.27 -13.74 -20.84
C THR A 674 -0.83 -12.92 -19.70
N THR A 675 -1.38 -13.59 -18.69
CA THR A 675 -2.01 -12.95 -17.53
C THR A 675 -0.98 -12.21 -16.66
N ARG A 676 0.16 -12.83 -16.34
CA ARG A 676 1.26 -12.21 -15.58
C ARG A 676 1.77 -10.94 -16.27
N ARG A 677 1.93 -10.97 -17.59
CA ARG A 677 2.36 -9.79 -18.35
C ARG A 677 1.31 -8.69 -18.33
N ALA A 678 0.04 -9.02 -18.53
CA ALA A 678 -1.05 -8.03 -18.43
C ALA A 678 -1.12 -7.39 -17.04
N MET A 679 -0.98 -8.17 -15.97
CA MET A 679 -0.92 -7.65 -14.60
C MET A 679 0.30 -6.75 -14.37
N LYS A 680 1.47 -7.14 -14.89
CA LYS A 680 2.68 -6.32 -14.81
C LYS A 680 2.51 -4.99 -15.54
N GLU A 681 2.01 -5.01 -16.77
CA GLU A 681 1.75 -3.81 -17.56
C GLU A 681 0.71 -2.90 -16.89
N ALA A 682 -0.34 -3.48 -16.29
CA ALA A 682 -1.33 -2.74 -15.52
C ALA A 682 -0.72 -2.06 -14.28
N ARG A 683 0.13 -2.76 -13.52
CA ARG A 683 0.87 -2.20 -12.37
C ARG A 683 1.85 -1.11 -12.79
N GLU A 684 2.56 -1.30 -13.89
CA GLU A 684 3.47 -0.28 -14.43
C GLU A 684 2.72 0.99 -14.86
N ALA A 685 1.51 0.85 -15.42
CA ALA A 685 0.66 1.99 -15.78
C ALA A 685 0.15 2.76 -14.55
N THR A 686 -0.18 2.08 -13.45
CA THR A 686 -0.66 2.71 -12.21
C THR A 686 0.45 3.31 -11.35
N ARG A 687 1.72 2.97 -11.60
CA ARG A 687 2.86 3.54 -10.88
C ARG A 687 3.13 5.01 -11.28
N PRO A 688 3.21 5.95 -10.32
CA PRO A 688 3.50 7.36 -10.59
C PRO A 688 4.81 7.55 -11.38
N ALA A 689 4.78 8.40 -12.40
CA ALA A 689 5.97 8.63 -13.24
C ALA A 689 7.05 9.45 -12.52
N PHE A 690 6.64 10.32 -11.58
CA PHE A 690 7.53 11.18 -10.81
C PHE A 690 7.26 11.00 -9.33
N VAL A 691 8.26 10.56 -8.58
CA VAL A 691 8.21 10.34 -7.13
C VAL A 691 9.40 11.05 -6.49
N SER A 692 9.19 11.64 -5.31
CA SER A 692 10.26 12.16 -4.45
C SER A 692 10.14 11.50 -3.08
N PRO A 693 10.83 10.38 -2.86
CA PRO A 693 10.66 9.53 -1.67
C PRO A 693 10.78 10.32 -0.36
N GLY A 694 9.93 9.98 0.61
CA GLY A 694 9.94 10.56 1.95
C GLY A 694 9.34 11.95 2.09
N ARG A 695 8.90 12.62 1.00
CA ARG A 695 8.30 13.97 1.06
C ARG A 695 7.07 14.05 1.99
N PHE A 696 6.31 12.97 2.09
CA PHE A 696 5.13 12.87 2.94
C PHE A 696 5.33 11.93 4.14
N ALA A 697 6.57 11.52 4.44
CA ALA A 697 6.86 10.66 5.58
C ALA A 697 6.31 11.27 6.88
N GLY A 698 5.55 10.46 7.62
CA GLY A 698 4.90 10.87 8.87
C GLY A 698 3.72 11.83 8.73
N LYS A 699 3.29 12.17 7.50
CA LYS A 699 2.13 13.04 7.25
C LYS A 699 0.87 12.21 6.99
N VAL A 700 -0.26 12.68 7.50
CA VAL A 700 -1.60 12.14 7.19
C VAL A 700 -2.28 13.02 6.16
N VAL A 701 -2.66 12.44 5.03
CA VAL A 701 -3.20 13.13 3.86
C VAL A 701 -4.58 12.57 3.53
N VAL A 702 -5.60 13.43 3.60
CA VAL A 702 -6.96 13.10 3.14
C VAL A 702 -7.07 13.48 1.66
N VAL A 703 -7.43 12.53 0.80
CA VAL A 703 -7.67 12.76 -0.64
C VAL A 703 -9.10 12.41 -0.98
N THR A 704 -9.85 13.38 -1.50
CA THR A 704 -11.25 13.19 -1.91
C THR A 704 -11.37 12.93 -3.40
N GLY A 705 -12.37 12.15 -3.83
CA GLY A 705 -12.53 11.77 -5.23
C GLY A 705 -11.36 10.90 -5.72
N SER A 706 -10.90 9.99 -4.87
CA SER A 706 -9.67 9.21 -5.04
C SER A 706 -9.86 7.86 -5.75
N ALA A 707 -11.09 7.50 -6.16
CA ALA A 707 -11.35 6.22 -6.83
C ALA A 707 -10.91 6.16 -8.30
N GLN A 708 -10.70 7.32 -8.95
CA GLN A 708 -10.22 7.38 -10.34
C GLN A 708 -9.58 8.73 -10.70
N GLY A 709 -8.77 8.76 -11.76
CA GLY A 709 -8.30 9.98 -12.40
C GLY A 709 -7.29 10.78 -11.57
N ILE A 710 -7.44 12.11 -11.50
CA ILE A 710 -6.44 12.99 -10.84
C ILE A 710 -6.32 12.66 -9.34
N GLY A 711 -7.45 12.42 -8.66
CA GLY A 711 -7.46 12.10 -7.23
C GLY A 711 -6.75 10.78 -6.94
N GLU A 712 -7.05 9.74 -7.72
CA GLU A 712 -6.36 8.45 -7.65
C GLU A 712 -4.85 8.62 -7.89
N ARG A 713 -4.46 9.34 -8.95
CA ARG A 713 -3.05 9.50 -9.28
C ARG A 713 -2.30 10.31 -8.23
N ALA A 714 -2.93 11.34 -7.66
CA ALA A 714 -2.37 12.08 -6.54
C ALA A 714 -2.22 11.20 -5.29
N ALA A 715 -3.22 10.38 -4.97
CA ALA A 715 -3.16 9.42 -3.87
C ALA A 715 -2.01 8.44 -4.03
N ARG A 716 -1.90 7.75 -5.18
CA ARG A 716 -0.81 6.80 -5.46
C ARG A 716 0.56 7.47 -5.35
N ARG A 717 0.70 8.67 -5.89
CA ARG A 717 1.94 9.44 -5.79
C ARG A 717 2.30 9.76 -4.34
N ILE A 718 1.35 10.25 -3.55
CA ILE A 718 1.60 10.64 -2.15
C ILE A 718 1.89 9.39 -1.29
N GLY A 719 1.22 8.27 -1.57
CA GLY A 719 1.54 6.96 -0.97
C GLY A 719 2.97 6.54 -1.27
N ALA A 720 3.39 6.59 -2.53
CA ALA A 720 4.77 6.30 -2.95
C ALA A 720 5.82 7.29 -2.37
N GLU A 721 5.40 8.50 -1.98
CA GLU A 721 6.24 9.50 -1.30
C GLU A 721 6.17 9.40 0.24
N GLY A 722 5.53 8.36 0.79
CA GLY A 722 5.55 8.00 2.23
C GLY A 722 4.36 8.50 3.07
N GLY A 723 3.31 9.03 2.44
CA GLY A 723 2.14 9.56 3.14
C GLY A 723 1.18 8.48 3.65
N ALA A 724 0.60 8.68 4.84
CA ALA A 724 -0.56 7.93 5.27
C ALA A 724 -1.82 8.54 4.66
N LEU A 725 -2.62 7.73 3.96
CA LEU A 725 -3.73 8.20 3.15
C LEU A 725 -5.08 7.87 3.79
N VAL A 726 -5.98 8.83 3.72
CA VAL A 726 -7.43 8.61 3.85
C VAL A 726 -8.06 8.92 2.51
N LEU A 727 -8.57 7.90 1.84
CA LEU A 727 -9.05 7.95 0.47
C LEU A 727 -10.57 7.93 0.47
N ALA A 728 -11.18 9.07 0.13
CA ALA A 728 -12.63 9.23 0.17
C ALA A 728 -13.25 9.29 -1.22
N ASP A 729 -14.24 8.43 -1.47
CA ASP A 729 -15.06 8.48 -2.68
C ASP A 729 -16.47 7.93 -2.38
N ARG A 730 -17.42 8.16 -3.29
CA ARG A 730 -18.76 7.57 -3.23
C ARG A 730 -18.81 6.17 -3.84
N SER A 731 -17.78 5.77 -4.57
CA SER A 731 -17.66 4.45 -5.18
C SER A 731 -16.77 3.56 -4.33
N ASP A 732 -17.21 2.32 -4.17
CA ASP A 732 -16.45 1.19 -3.60
C ASP A 732 -15.08 0.95 -4.25
N LEU A 733 -14.89 1.36 -5.51
CA LEU A 733 -13.62 1.31 -6.22
C LEU A 733 -12.45 1.98 -5.47
N VAL A 734 -12.75 2.91 -4.56
CA VAL A 734 -11.72 3.52 -3.69
C VAL A 734 -11.04 2.49 -2.78
N GLN A 735 -11.73 1.40 -2.43
CA GLN A 735 -11.15 0.29 -1.66
C GLN A 735 -10.00 -0.35 -2.44
N GLY A 736 -10.19 -0.63 -3.73
CA GLY A 736 -9.12 -1.18 -4.57
C GLY A 736 -7.90 -0.25 -4.66
N VAL A 737 -8.10 1.06 -4.69
CA VAL A 737 -6.98 2.02 -4.67
C VAL A 737 -6.25 1.98 -3.32
N ALA A 738 -6.97 1.88 -2.20
CA ALA A 738 -6.37 1.76 -0.88
C ALA A 738 -5.62 0.42 -0.70
N ASP A 739 -6.20 -0.67 -1.21
CA ASP A 739 -5.59 -2.00 -1.19
C ASP A 739 -4.31 -2.03 -2.02
N ASP A 740 -4.32 -1.44 -3.22
CA ASP A 740 -3.13 -1.32 -4.06
C ASP A 740 -2.02 -0.54 -3.33
N VAL A 741 -2.33 0.65 -2.80
CA VAL A 741 -1.34 1.45 -2.06
C VAL A 741 -0.79 0.68 -0.86
N THR A 742 -1.64 -0.08 -0.16
CA THR A 742 -1.23 -0.89 0.99
C THR A 742 -0.36 -2.07 0.55
N SER A 743 -0.68 -2.71 -0.58
CA SER A 743 0.11 -3.80 -1.16
C SER A 743 1.49 -3.37 -1.65
N GLU A 744 1.66 -2.07 -1.93
CA GLU A 744 2.92 -1.43 -2.29
C GLU A 744 3.70 -0.91 -1.05
N GLY A 745 3.29 -1.31 0.17
CA GLY A 745 3.95 -0.93 1.43
C GLY A 745 3.49 0.42 2.01
N GLY A 746 2.54 1.10 1.36
CA GLY A 746 1.94 2.33 1.85
C GLY A 746 0.93 2.10 2.99
N ARG A 747 0.45 3.20 3.59
CA ARG A 747 -0.65 3.16 4.56
C ARG A 747 -1.86 3.88 3.96
N ALA A 748 -2.96 3.17 3.74
CA ALA A 748 -4.18 3.78 3.20
C ALA A 748 -5.44 3.24 3.88
N ARG A 749 -6.40 4.14 4.11
CA ARG A 749 -7.75 3.81 4.58
C ARG A 749 -8.76 4.33 3.57
N ALA A 750 -9.56 3.43 3.01
CA ALA A 750 -10.68 3.80 2.15
C ALA A 750 -11.90 4.22 2.99
N VAL A 751 -12.58 5.28 2.57
CA VAL A 751 -13.80 5.80 3.21
C VAL A 751 -14.87 6.01 2.15
N LEU A 752 -15.95 5.23 2.24
CA LEU A 752 -17.10 5.37 1.37
C LEU A 752 -18.01 6.48 1.89
N ALA A 753 -18.02 7.63 1.21
CA ALA A 753 -18.77 8.80 1.66
C ALA A 753 -19.30 9.66 0.50
N ASP A 754 -20.51 10.20 0.67
CA ASP A 754 -21.06 11.21 -0.23
C ASP A 754 -20.68 12.63 0.20
N LEU A 755 -19.69 13.18 -0.48
CA LEU A 755 -19.16 14.52 -0.22
C LEU A 755 -20.08 15.66 -0.69
N GLU A 756 -21.20 15.39 -1.36
CA GLU A 756 -22.22 16.42 -1.62
C GLU A 756 -22.96 16.85 -0.34
N THR A 757 -22.83 16.08 0.73
CA THR A 757 -23.40 16.36 2.05
C THR A 757 -22.34 16.83 3.04
N TYR A 758 -22.74 17.60 4.05
CA TYR A 758 -21.82 18.00 5.13
C TYR A 758 -21.48 16.80 6.02
N GLU A 759 -22.44 15.91 6.25
CA GLU A 759 -22.31 14.70 7.06
C GLU A 759 -21.27 13.75 6.45
N GLY A 760 -21.29 13.54 5.14
CA GLY A 760 -20.27 12.75 4.46
C GLY A 760 -18.88 13.36 4.55
N ALA A 761 -18.77 14.69 4.42
CA ALA A 761 -17.49 15.38 4.62
C ALA A 761 -16.99 15.25 6.07
N GLN A 762 -17.88 15.36 7.06
CA GLN A 762 -17.54 15.21 8.48
C GLN A 762 -17.07 13.78 8.77
N ALA A 763 -17.77 12.77 8.28
CA ALA A 763 -17.42 11.36 8.47
C ALA A 763 -15.99 11.03 7.97
N VAL A 764 -15.60 11.58 6.81
CA VAL A 764 -14.23 11.39 6.28
C VAL A 764 -13.17 11.99 7.20
N ILE A 765 -13.43 13.17 7.77
CA ILE A 765 -12.52 13.83 8.70
C ILE A 765 -12.48 13.10 10.04
N ASP A 766 -13.62 12.63 10.53
CA ASP A 766 -13.71 11.87 11.78
C ASP A 766 -12.95 10.55 11.67
N GLU A 767 -13.13 9.79 10.58
CA GLU A 767 -12.36 8.57 10.32
C GLU A 767 -10.85 8.85 10.27
N ALA A 768 -10.43 9.94 9.61
CA ALA A 768 -9.02 10.32 9.55
C ALA A 768 -8.42 10.56 10.94
N LEU A 769 -9.18 11.22 11.82
CA LEU A 769 -8.78 11.50 13.19
C LEU A 769 -8.84 10.25 14.07
N GLU A 770 -9.80 9.35 13.85
CA GLU A 770 -9.92 8.09 14.58
C GLU A 770 -8.76 7.14 14.24
N VAL A 771 -8.47 6.96 12.94
CA VAL A 771 -7.46 6.00 12.47
C VAL A 771 -6.04 6.52 12.67
N PHE A 772 -5.79 7.81 12.41
CA PHE A 772 -4.43 8.34 12.40
C PHE A 772 -4.17 9.44 13.45
N GLY A 773 -5.19 9.87 14.21
CA GLY A 773 -5.05 10.85 15.29
C GLY A 773 -4.83 12.30 14.85
N ARG A 774 -4.60 12.56 13.55
CA ARG A 774 -4.25 13.89 13.00
C ARG A 774 -4.56 14.00 11.51
N ILE A 775 -4.54 15.23 11.00
CA ILE A 775 -4.61 15.54 9.57
C ILE A 775 -3.57 16.61 9.26
N ASP A 776 -2.65 16.32 8.34
CA ASP A 776 -1.61 17.27 7.93
C ASP A 776 -1.97 17.94 6.60
N VAL A 777 -2.63 17.20 5.71
CA VAL A 777 -3.01 17.68 4.38
C VAL A 777 -4.45 17.25 4.05
N LEU A 778 -5.26 18.18 3.53
CA LEU A 778 -6.53 17.90 2.89
C LEU A 778 -6.45 18.25 1.40
N ILE A 779 -6.74 17.28 0.53
CA ILE A 779 -6.81 17.45 -0.92
C ILE A 779 -8.27 17.31 -1.38
N ASN A 780 -8.85 18.44 -1.77
CA ASN A 780 -10.22 18.52 -2.27
C ASN A 780 -10.25 18.37 -3.78
N ASN A 781 -10.54 17.17 -4.29
CA ASN A 781 -10.52 16.86 -5.73
C ASN A 781 -11.90 16.54 -6.33
N VAL A 782 -12.92 16.23 -5.52
CA VAL A 782 -14.27 15.96 -6.04
C VAL A 782 -14.79 17.12 -6.91
N GLY A 783 -15.34 16.75 -8.07
CA GLY A 783 -15.97 17.66 -9.02
C GLY A 783 -15.81 17.21 -10.47
N GLY A 784 -16.12 18.13 -11.38
CA GLY A 784 -15.94 17.94 -12.82
C GLY A 784 -17.25 18.14 -13.56
N ALA A 785 -17.19 18.79 -14.72
CA ALA A 785 -18.38 19.08 -15.53
C ALA A 785 -19.16 17.79 -15.85
N MET A 786 -20.45 17.81 -15.54
CA MET A 786 -21.40 16.72 -15.82
C MET A 786 -22.06 16.87 -17.19
N TRP A 787 -22.31 18.11 -17.63
CA TRP A 787 -22.96 18.39 -18.91
C TRP A 787 -22.18 19.39 -19.76
N PHE A 788 -22.30 19.24 -21.09
CA PHE A 788 -21.64 20.06 -22.10
C PHE A 788 -22.64 20.58 -23.14
N LYS A 789 -23.17 21.78 -22.94
CA LYS A 789 -24.15 22.43 -23.81
C LYS A 789 -24.21 23.95 -23.62
N PRO A 790 -24.78 24.74 -24.54
CA PRO A 790 -25.00 26.17 -24.32
C PRO A 790 -25.75 26.45 -23.03
N TYR A 791 -25.45 27.57 -22.35
CA TYR A 791 -25.99 27.84 -21.01
C TYR A 791 -27.52 27.88 -20.96
N THR A 792 -28.17 28.36 -22.03
CA THR A 792 -29.63 28.40 -22.15
C THR A 792 -30.30 27.03 -22.18
N GLU A 793 -29.54 25.95 -22.42
CA GLU A 793 -30.03 24.58 -22.47
C GLU A 793 -29.94 23.86 -21.12
N PHE A 794 -29.32 24.45 -20.10
CA PHE A 794 -29.29 23.88 -18.76
C PHE A 794 -30.63 24.08 -18.04
N THR A 795 -31.14 23.02 -17.43
CA THR A 795 -32.27 23.13 -16.51
C THR A 795 -31.81 23.68 -15.16
N ALA A 796 -32.75 24.20 -14.37
CA ALA A 796 -32.46 24.66 -13.01
C ALA A 796 -31.83 23.54 -12.15
N ASP A 797 -32.34 22.32 -12.25
CA ASP A 797 -31.84 21.17 -11.50
C ASP A 797 -30.42 20.78 -11.92
N GLN A 798 -30.10 20.85 -13.21
CA GLN A 798 -28.75 20.59 -13.71
C GLN A 798 -27.74 21.63 -13.23
N ILE A 799 -28.16 22.91 -13.17
CA ILE A 799 -27.32 23.97 -12.59
C ILE A 799 -27.07 23.67 -11.11
N GLN A 800 -28.11 23.36 -10.34
CA GLN A 800 -27.98 23.06 -8.91
C GLN A 800 -27.08 21.84 -8.67
N ALA A 801 -27.28 20.76 -9.43
CA ALA A 801 -26.47 19.56 -9.32
C ALA A 801 -25.00 19.83 -9.64
N GLU A 802 -24.69 20.64 -10.66
CA GLU A 802 -23.32 21.02 -11.01
C GLU A 802 -22.65 21.84 -9.89
N ILE A 803 -23.39 22.78 -9.28
CA ILE A 803 -22.87 23.55 -8.13
C ILE A 803 -22.66 22.64 -6.92
N ASN A 804 -23.60 21.75 -6.61
CA ASN A 804 -23.47 20.80 -5.50
C ASN A 804 -22.23 19.93 -5.66
N ARG A 805 -22.06 19.29 -6.82
CA ARG A 805 -20.93 18.41 -7.10
C ARG A 805 -19.58 19.13 -7.13
N SER A 806 -19.51 20.28 -7.80
CA SER A 806 -18.24 20.91 -8.16
C SER A 806 -17.80 22.05 -7.25
N LEU A 807 -18.64 22.54 -6.33
CA LEU A 807 -18.31 23.59 -5.36
C LEU A 807 -18.63 23.18 -3.92
N MET A 808 -19.84 22.68 -3.64
CA MET A 808 -20.28 22.44 -2.25
C MET A 808 -19.43 21.38 -1.56
N THR A 809 -19.00 20.35 -2.29
CA THR A 809 -18.07 19.32 -1.81
C THR A 809 -16.81 19.92 -1.19
N THR A 810 -16.19 20.91 -1.84
CA THR A 810 -15.00 21.60 -1.32
C THR A 810 -15.32 22.46 -0.10
N LEU A 811 -16.45 23.17 -0.09
CA LEU A 811 -16.88 23.98 1.07
C LEU A 811 -17.10 23.11 2.31
N TRP A 812 -17.76 21.96 2.15
CA TRP A 812 -18.02 21.02 3.25
C TRP A 812 -16.75 20.38 3.78
N SER A 813 -15.86 19.88 2.92
CA SER A 813 -14.59 19.29 3.35
C SER A 813 -13.69 20.30 4.05
N CYS A 814 -13.56 21.53 3.54
CA CYS A 814 -12.83 22.59 4.23
C CYS A 814 -13.45 22.90 5.61
N ARG A 815 -14.77 23.06 5.68
CA ARG A 815 -15.48 23.34 6.94
C ARG A 815 -15.27 22.23 7.97
N ALA A 816 -15.31 20.96 7.55
CA ALA A 816 -15.13 19.81 8.44
C ALA A 816 -13.68 19.70 8.97
N ALA A 817 -12.67 19.94 8.13
CA ALA A 817 -11.26 19.78 8.51
C ALA A 817 -10.70 20.94 9.35
N LEU A 818 -11.13 22.18 9.09
CA LEU A 818 -10.58 23.39 9.71
C LEU A 818 -10.50 23.33 11.26
N PRO A 819 -11.52 22.86 12.00
CA PRO A 819 -11.42 22.76 13.46
C PRO A 819 -10.23 21.91 13.94
N ALA A 820 -9.92 20.80 13.27
CA ALA A 820 -8.79 19.95 13.62
C ALA A 820 -7.45 20.65 13.30
N LEU A 821 -7.34 21.22 12.10
CA LEU A 821 -6.12 21.93 11.68
C LEU A 821 -5.81 23.15 12.57
N VAL A 822 -6.84 23.91 12.96
CA VAL A 822 -6.69 25.07 13.85
C VAL A 822 -6.24 24.63 15.24
N ARG A 823 -6.82 23.54 15.79
CA ARG A 823 -6.38 22.99 17.08
C ARG A 823 -4.93 22.50 17.03
N GLN A 824 -4.52 21.92 15.90
CA GLN A 824 -3.15 21.47 15.66
C GLN A 824 -2.17 22.65 15.47
N GLY A 825 -2.65 23.80 15.02
CA GLY A 825 -1.81 24.96 14.70
C GLY A 825 -0.95 24.79 13.44
N SER A 826 -1.26 23.79 12.62
CA SER A 826 -0.61 23.54 11.34
C SER A 826 -1.53 22.73 10.41
N GLY A 827 -1.32 22.87 9.11
CA GLY A 827 -2.01 22.07 8.10
C GLY A 827 -1.95 22.69 6.71
N THR A 828 -2.16 21.87 5.69
CA THR A 828 -2.27 22.33 4.30
C THR A 828 -3.60 21.88 3.69
N ILE A 829 -4.31 22.79 3.04
CA ILE A 829 -5.48 22.48 2.21
C ILE A 829 -5.11 22.77 0.75
N VAL A 830 -5.22 21.75 -0.10
CA VAL A 830 -5.06 21.86 -1.55
C VAL A 830 -6.41 21.65 -2.22
N ASN A 831 -6.96 22.72 -2.79
CA ASN A 831 -8.19 22.65 -3.56
C ASN A 831 -7.90 22.41 -5.05
N VAL A 832 -8.58 21.44 -5.67
CA VAL A 832 -8.48 21.20 -7.10
C VAL A 832 -9.59 21.98 -7.81
N SER A 833 -9.20 23.13 -8.34
CA SER A 833 -10.02 24.01 -9.18
C SER A 833 -10.01 23.53 -10.65
N SER A 834 -9.96 24.44 -11.62
CA SER A 834 -9.72 24.18 -13.04
C SER A 834 -9.37 25.47 -13.78
N VAL A 835 -8.60 25.41 -14.87
CA VAL A 835 -8.48 26.56 -15.79
C VAL A 835 -9.82 26.85 -16.47
N ALA A 836 -10.77 25.92 -16.51
CA ALA A 836 -12.07 26.14 -17.13
C ALA A 836 -13.01 27.09 -16.36
N THR A 837 -12.49 28.08 -15.62
CA THR A 837 -13.29 29.17 -15.03
C THR A 837 -13.91 30.09 -16.09
N ARG A 838 -13.46 30.00 -17.35
CA ARG A 838 -14.02 30.70 -18.51
C ARG A 838 -14.32 29.75 -19.68
N GLY A 839 -14.80 28.54 -19.36
CA GLY A 839 -15.11 27.50 -20.35
C GLY A 839 -16.47 27.68 -21.05
N ILE A 840 -16.51 27.43 -22.36
CA ILE A 840 -17.78 27.34 -23.11
C ILE A 840 -18.47 26.01 -22.82
N HIS A 841 -19.80 26.01 -23.00
CA HIS A 841 -20.66 24.85 -22.86
C HIS A 841 -20.68 24.16 -21.48
N ARG A 842 -20.04 24.74 -20.46
CA ARG A 842 -19.99 24.21 -19.08
C ARG A 842 -20.02 25.35 -18.05
N ILE A 843 -20.89 26.34 -18.28
CA ILE A 843 -20.90 27.59 -17.49
C ILE A 843 -21.15 27.35 -15.99
N PRO A 844 -22.09 26.49 -15.55
CA PRO A 844 -22.27 26.23 -14.11
C PRO A 844 -21.02 25.62 -13.46
N TYR A 845 -20.32 24.72 -14.15
CA TYR A 845 -19.03 24.18 -13.71
C TYR A 845 -17.96 25.28 -13.63
N SER A 846 -17.93 26.18 -14.63
CA SER A 846 -16.99 27.30 -14.67
C SER A 846 -17.20 28.23 -13.47
N ALA A 847 -18.45 28.52 -13.12
CA ALA A 847 -18.82 29.29 -11.94
C ALA A 847 -18.43 28.57 -10.64
N ALA A 848 -18.66 27.25 -10.54
CA ALA A 848 -18.26 26.44 -9.40
C ALA A 848 -16.74 26.51 -9.15
N LYS A 849 -15.92 26.33 -10.19
CA LYS A 849 -14.46 26.40 -10.09
C LYS A 849 -13.94 27.81 -9.82
N GLY A 850 -14.63 28.85 -10.32
CA GLY A 850 -14.40 30.23 -9.87
C GLY A 850 -14.67 30.41 -8.38
N GLY A 851 -15.72 29.77 -7.87
CA GLY A 851 -16.01 29.70 -6.43
C GLY A 851 -14.88 29.04 -5.63
N ILE A 852 -14.29 27.95 -6.14
CA ILE A 852 -13.12 27.29 -5.52
C ILE A 852 -11.91 28.22 -5.43
N ASN A 853 -11.68 29.06 -6.44
CA ASN A 853 -10.61 30.06 -6.38
C ASN A 853 -10.86 31.07 -5.24
N ALA A 854 -12.09 31.58 -5.14
CA ALA A 854 -12.45 32.56 -4.12
C ALA A 854 -12.38 32.02 -2.67
N ILE A 855 -12.86 30.79 -2.43
CA ILE A 855 -12.72 30.15 -1.10
C ILE A 855 -11.25 29.91 -0.75
N THR A 856 -10.40 29.54 -1.72
CA THR A 856 -8.96 29.33 -1.49
C THR A 856 -8.29 30.59 -0.96
N GLU A 857 -8.53 31.74 -1.62
CA GLU A 857 -7.99 33.03 -1.20
C GLU A 857 -8.56 33.47 0.16
N SER A 858 -9.87 33.31 0.36
CA SER A 858 -10.55 33.73 1.60
C SER A 858 -10.10 32.93 2.81
N LEU A 859 -10.01 31.59 2.69
CA LEU A 859 -9.53 30.74 3.77
C LEU A 859 -8.05 30.99 4.09
N ALA A 860 -7.22 31.24 3.08
CA ALA A 860 -5.83 31.62 3.30
C ALA A 860 -5.73 32.94 4.09
N MET A 861 -6.52 33.95 3.71
CA MET A 861 -6.55 35.25 4.40
C MET A 861 -6.99 35.11 5.86
N GLU A 862 -7.96 34.24 6.13
CA GLU A 862 -8.53 34.06 7.48
C GLU A 862 -7.66 33.17 8.38
N TYR A 863 -7.08 32.09 7.86
CA TYR A 863 -6.47 31.02 8.66
C TYR A 863 -4.93 30.95 8.59
N ALA A 864 -4.26 31.77 7.78
CA ALA A 864 -2.79 31.80 7.76
C ALA A 864 -2.17 32.09 9.14
N GLY A 865 -2.80 32.95 9.94
CA GLY A 865 -2.36 33.25 11.32
C GLY A 865 -2.46 32.06 12.27
N SER A 866 -3.23 31.03 11.92
CA SER A 866 -3.37 29.77 12.65
C SER A 866 -2.41 28.68 12.15
N GLY A 867 -1.44 29.03 11.30
CA GLY A 867 -0.48 28.08 10.72
C GLY A 867 -1.04 27.22 9.58
N ILE A 868 -2.21 27.57 9.04
CA ILE A 868 -2.88 26.80 7.98
C ILE A 868 -2.59 27.43 6.63
N ARG A 869 -2.09 26.60 5.71
CA ARG A 869 -1.81 26.97 4.33
C ARG A 869 -2.96 26.53 3.44
N VAL A 870 -3.47 27.42 2.60
CA VAL A 870 -4.56 27.08 1.67
C VAL A 870 -4.16 27.50 0.27
N VAL A 871 -4.14 26.54 -0.65
CA VAL A 871 -3.70 26.72 -2.04
C VAL A 871 -4.64 25.98 -2.98
N ALA A 872 -4.59 26.32 -4.26
CA ALA A 872 -5.31 25.57 -5.28
C ALA A 872 -4.42 25.25 -6.48
N THR A 873 -4.69 24.10 -7.09
CA THR A 873 -4.28 23.81 -8.46
C THR A 873 -5.46 24.03 -9.39
N ALA A 874 -5.23 24.48 -10.61
CA ALA A 874 -6.25 24.63 -11.63
C ALA A 874 -5.88 23.78 -12.86
N PRO A 875 -6.28 22.49 -12.89
CA PRO A 875 -6.05 21.60 -14.03
C PRO A 875 -6.74 22.06 -15.33
N GLY A 876 -6.05 21.86 -16.45
CA GLY A 876 -6.58 21.94 -17.81
C GLY A 876 -7.15 20.63 -18.33
N GLY A 877 -7.33 20.55 -19.66
CA GLY A 877 -7.65 19.29 -20.32
C GLY A 877 -6.64 18.22 -19.93
N THR A 878 -7.13 17.10 -19.39
CA THR A 878 -6.30 16.03 -18.86
C THR A 878 -6.62 14.75 -19.60
N ASP A 879 -5.59 14.11 -20.14
CA ASP A 879 -5.67 12.81 -20.78
C ASP A 879 -5.72 11.74 -19.70
N ALA A 880 -6.79 10.96 -19.72
CA ALA A 880 -7.10 9.97 -18.71
C ALA A 880 -7.87 8.81 -19.35
N PRO A 881 -7.75 7.59 -18.81
CA PRO A 881 -8.52 6.45 -19.26
C PRO A 881 -10.04 6.71 -19.23
N PRO A 882 -10.84 5.95 -19.99
CA PRO A 882 -12.29 5.98 -19.88
C PRO A 882 -12.74 5.87 -18.41
N ARG A 883 -13.70 6.70 -18.02
CA ARG A 883 -14.17 6.73 -16.62
C ARG A 883 -14.90 5.45 -16.27
N ARG A 884 -14.52 4.87 -15.14
CA ARG A 884 -15.25 3.77 -14.49
C ARG A 884 -16.48 4.29 -13.76
N ILE A 885 -16.36 5.48 -13.16
CA ILE A 885 -17.44 6.16 -12.44
C ILE A 885 -17.90 7.36 -13.27
N PRO A 886 -19.14 7.36 -13.80
CA PRO A 886 -19.68 8.52 -14.50
C PRO A 886 -19.74 9.74 -13.57
N ARG A 887 -19.48 10.93 -14.12
CA ARG A 887 -19.66 12.18 -13.37
C ARG A 887 -21.13 12.55 -13.18
N GLY A 888 -22.03 11.89 -13.90
CA GLY A 888 -23.42 12.31 -14.09
C GLY A 888 -23.61 12.85 -15.50
N GLY A 889 -24.87 13.02 -15.90
CA GLY A 889 -25.27 13.45 -17.24
C GLY A 889 -25.25 12.36 -18.31
N ASP A 890 -26.07 12.56 -19.34
CA ASP A 890 -26.20 11.60 -20.43
C ASP A 890 -25.07 11.78 -21.44
N ALA A 891 -24.59 10.66 -22.01
CA ALA A 891 -23.67 10.71 -23.13
C ALA A 891 -24.34 11.43 -24.32
N PRO A 892 -23.60 12.23 -25.12
CA PRO A 892 -24.16 12.93 -26.27
C PRO A 892 -24.87 11.97 -27.24
N GLN A 893 -26.19 12.10 -27.41
CA GLN A 893 -27.00 11.21 -28.24
C GLN A 893 -27.20 11.79 -29.65
N THR A 894 -27.40 13.11 -29.73
CA THR A 894 -27.66 13.82 -30.98
C THR A 894 -26.39 14.41 -31.59
N GLU A 895 -26.39 14.64 -32.90
CA GLU A 895 -25.28 15.33 -33.59
C GLU A 895 -25.04 16.74 -33.02
N GLN A 896 -26.10 17.40 -32.54
CA GLN A 896 -25.98 18.70 -31.90
C GLN A 896 -25.24 18.62 -30.56
N GLU A 897 -25.57 17.65 -29.71
CA GLU A 897 -24.88 17.43 -28.43
C GLU A 897 -23.43 17.02 -28.65
N LYS A 898 -23.16 16.17 -29.65
CA LYS A 898 -21.80 15.80 -30.06
C LYS A 898 -21.02 17.03 -30.51
N ALA A 899 -21.63 17.94 -31.27
CA ALA A 899 -20.99 19.19 -31.68
C ALA A 899 -20.70 20.12 -30.49
N TRP A 900 -21.59 20.22 -29.51
CA TRP A 900 -21.34 20.99 -28.28
C TRP A 900 -20.22 20.39 -27.44
N PHE A 901 -20.18 19.06 -27.35
CA PHE A 901 -19.11 18.32 -26.71
C PHE A 901 -17.78 18.54 -27.47
N GLN A 902 -17.74 18.42 -28.79
CA GLN A 902 -16.51 18.66 -29.54
C GLN A 902 -16.00 20.10 -29.38
N ALA A 903 -16.88 21.10 -29.39
CA ALA A 903 -16.49 22.50 -29.27
C ALA A 903 -15.74 22.84 -27.96
N HIS A 904 -16.07 22.19 -26.84
CA HIS A 904 -15.32 22.42 -25.59
C HIS A 904 -13.93 21.76 -25.63
N ILE A 905 -13.80 20.63 -26.33
CA ILE A 905 -12.49 19.97 -26.57
C ILE A 905 -11.64 20.89 -27.43
N ASP A 906 -12.20 21.40 -28.53
CA ASP A 906 -11.52 22.32 -29.44
C ASP A 906 -11.05 23.57 -28.71
N GLN A 907 -11.92 24.21 -27.90
CA GLN A 907 -11.51 25.34 -27.06
C GLN A 907 -10.35 24.97 -26.13
N THR A 908 -10.44 23.82 -25.45
CA THR A 908 -9.43 23.40 -24.45
C THR A 908 -8.07 23.14 -25.11
N VAL A 909 -8.05 22.54 -26.30
CA VAL A 909 -6.82 22.33 -27.08
C VAL A 909 -6.31 23.66 -27.65
N GLU A 910 -7.20 24.54 -28.10
CA GLU A 910 -6.84 25.84 -28.65
C GLU A 910 -6.30 26.81 -27.59
N SER A 911 -6.84 26.82 -26.38
CA SER A 911 -6.36 27.70 -25.30
C SER A 911 -5.04 27.23 -24.69
N SER A 912 -4.79 25.91 -24.67
CA SER A 912 -3.50 25.34 -24.29
C SER A 912 -2.39 25.83 -25.23
N LEU A 913 -1.32 26.42 -24.68
CA LEU A 913 -0.15 26.81 -25.48
C LEU A 913 0.62 25.58 -25.97
N MET A 914 0.51 24.46 -25.24
CA MET A 914 1.11 23.17 -25.60
C MET A 914 0.25 22.36 -26.59
N LYS A 915 -0.98 22.79 -26.90
CA LYS A 915 -1.87 22.17 -27.91
C LYS A 915 -2.14 20.68 -27.68
N ARG A 916 -2.10 20.26 -26.42
CA ARG A 916 -2.42 18.89 -25.98
C ARG A 916 -3.04 18.93 -24.60
N TYR A 917 -3.64 17.81 -24.21
CA TYR A 917 -4.02 17.55 -22.84
C TYR A 917 -2.77 17.22 -22.01
N GLY A 918 -2.83 17.56 -20.71
CA GLY A 918 -1.82 17.16 -19.74
C GLY A 918 -2.04 15.70 -19.29
N THR A 919 -1.00 15.04 -18.82
CA THR A 919 -1.13 13.68 -18.25
C THR A 919 -1.60 13.73 -16.80
N LEU A 920 -2.11 12.60 -16.29
CA LEU A 920 -2.44 12.48 -14.86
C LEU A 920 -1.24 12.76 -13.95
N ASP A 921 -0.03 12.34 -14.34
CA ASP A 921 1.20 12.63 -13.58
C ASP A 921 1.54 14.12 -13.55
N GLU A 922 1.37 14.84 -14.66
CA GLU A 922 1.59 16.29 -14.71
C GLU A 922 0.64 17.03 -13.75
N GLN A 923 -0.62 16.57 -13.63
CA GLN A 923 -1.58 17.13 -12.69
C GLN A 923 -1.25 16.78 -11.23
N ALA A 924 -0.98 15.50 -10.96
CA ALA A 924 -0.65 15.00 -9.63
C ALA A 924 0.65 15.62 -9.08
N ALA A 925 1.61 15.95 -9.96
CA ALA A 925 2.87 16.55 -9.55
C ALA A 925 2.72 17.91 -8.87
N VAL A 926 1.90 18.78 -9.43
CA VAL A 926 1.67 20.11 -8.85
C VAL A 926 0.86 19.99 -7.57
N ILE A 927 -0.09 19.05 -7.50
CA ILE A 927 -0.84 18.76 -6.27
C ILE A 927 0.10 18.34 -5.13
N ALA A 928 0.97 17.35 -5.39
CA ALA A 928 1.92 16.85 -4.40
C ALA A 928 2.92 17.95 -3.97
N PHE A 929 3.46 18.72 -4.92
CA PHE A 929 4.33 19.86 -4.60
C PHE A 929 3.62 20.87 -3.67
N LEU A 930 2.41 21.30 -4.04
CA LEU A 930 1.63 22.25 -3.25
C LEU A 930 1.21 21.68 -1.90
N ALA A 931 0.99 20.38 -1.77
CA ALA A 931 0.67 19.73 -0.49
C ALA A 931 1.88 19.66 0.46
N SER A 932 3.11 19.69 -0.07
CA SER A 932 4.33 19.44 0.69
C SER A 932 4.95 20.67 1.35
N ASP A 933 5.93 20.42 2.22
CA ASP A 933 6.72 21.46 2.89
C ASP A 933 7.64 22.24 1.92
N GLU A 934 7.89 21.74 0.70
CA GLU A 934 8.61 22.51 -0.35
C GLU A 934 7.84 23.77 -0.77
N ALA A 935 6.52 23.78 -0.59
CA ALA A 935 5.64 24.91 -0.88
C ALA A 935 5.25 25.70 0.40
N ALA A 936 6.01 25.59 1.49
CA ALA A 936 5.65 26.14 2.80
C ALA A 936 5.35 27.66 2.81
N TYR A 937 5.88 28.44 1.85
CA TYR A 937 5.62 29.88 1.72
C TYR A 937 4.60 30.25 0.63
N VAL A 938 3.94 29.26 0.02
CA VAL A 938 2.91 29.47 -1.01
C VAL A 938 1.52 29.29 -0.38
N THR A 939 0.74 30.37 -0.28
CA THR A 939 -0.63 30.38 0.24
C THR A 939 -1.51 31.36 -0.52
N GLY A 940 -2.82 31.18 -0.51
CA GLY A 940 -3.80 32.03 -1.20
C GLY A 940 -3.64 32.08 -2.72
N THR A 941 -2.87 31.16 -3.29
CA THR A 941 -2.51 31.15 -4.72
C THR A 941 -3.22 30.01 -5.43
N VAL A 942 -3.71 30.29 -6.64
CA VAL A 942 -4.20 29.30 -7.60
C VAL A 942 -3.14 29.09 -8.66
N VAL A 943 -2.65 27.86 -8.83
CA VAL A 943 -1.61 27.51 -9.81
C VAL A 943 -2.24 26.83 -11.03
N PRO A 944 -2.26 27.46 -12.22
CA PRO A 944 -2.78 26.84 -13.44
C PRO A 944 -1.88 25.72 -13.97
N VAL A 945 -2.47 24.56 -14.22
CA VAL A 945 -1.82 23.37 -14.80
C VAL A 945 -2.52 23.01 -16.13
N GLY A 946 -2.56 24.00 -17.03
CA GLY A 946 -3.28 23.94 -18.30
C GLY A 946 -2.40 24.07 -19.55
N GLY A 947 -1.11 23.72 -19.47
CA GLY A 947 -0.20 23.82 -20.62
C GLY A 947 0.01 25.27 -21.09
N GLY A 948 -0.01 26.23 -20.16
CA GLY A 948 0.08 27.67 -20.44
C GLY A 948 -1.27 28.40 -20.43
N ASP A 949 -2.39 27.68 -20.45
CA ASP A 949 -3.71 28.27 -20.21
C ASP A 949 -3.83 28.76 -18.76
N GLN A 950 -4.35 29.98 -18.57
CA GLN A 950 -4.51 30.64 -17.27
C GLN A 950 -5.97 30.76 -16.84
N GLY A 951 -6.94 30.37 -17.68
CA GLY A 951 -8.34 30.65 -17.40
C GLY A 951 -9.18 30.98 -18.62
#